data_AF-A0A8J9YIM8-F1
#
_entry.id   AF-A0A8J9YIM8-F1
#
_cell.length_a   1.000
_cell.length_b   1.000
_cell.length_c   1.000
_cell.angle_alpha   90.00
_cell.angle_beta   90.00
_cell.angle_gamma   90.00
#
_symmetry.space_group_name_H-M   'P 1'
#
loop_
_entity.id
_entity.type
_entity.pdbx_description
1 polymer ?
#
loop_
_entity_poly.entity_id
_entity_poly.type
_entity_poly.pdbx_seq_one_letter_code
_entity_poly.pdbx_strand_id
1 'polypeptide(L)'
;MFFISCAIYSSTTDAGDFTHQASLDEHGRFNLLWKFDSETITFEAHAQTTGYIGLGLSPNGGMEGSDVIIGWVKDGQAFITDRFAEGYFEPRLDAHQDVELLSGYENGTHTVLRFRRRLRPCDTAEDREITEDTQRVIWSFNDHDPVDHGHVGQNGPHVLYHGMNRGTKSIILLQKNPPSLDIQDSNILTMELTSQNVLVPAKETTYWCNTLRLPTLDRKHHLVKIEPIIQPGHESLVHHVVVYQCKLGQVPPMLDGGHECYHPNMPEEWNLCKSIMTAWAIGGQGFTYPDHVGFSLGTDDDPNYVMMEMHYDNPKRISGERDSSGLRFYYTPNVRQYDAGVLDIGVNSATTHVIPPGAESFDTTSFCFGLDPYLQELGQPIKVFASMPHAHLAGTAVRTKLVRNGVMQSYVGRDETYDFDLQEIRLLDPEVVVKEGDLLITECTYKTTDRTKVTLGGLGSREEMCINFIQYYPRIKLSRCYTALDINQQATFFGIYYAHWEYPFPIYYPANLVNQTVIDVINQHPWTNEEAERFEQHVRNGQVYSYNIPDEANDYQLIDQPADPTVPDDNSVSITGERTLWSHHRTKIAAGVTTQDSRLFCKNKDLHAIPDPDYGTTRAMRGVCTLLLLLCGSTCLLASAIPKEEILGAVRDFQHSSHDAGDFTHQASLDEHGRFNLLWKFDSETITFEAHAQTTGYIGLGLSPNGGMEGSDVIIGWVKDGQAFITDRFAEGYFEPRLDAHQDVELLSGYENGTHTVLRFRRRLRPCDTAEDRVITEDTQRVIWSFNDHDPVDHGHVGQNGPHVLYHGRNRGTKSIILLQKNPPSLDIQDSNILTMELTSQNVLVPAKETTYWCNTLRLPTLDRKHHLVKIEPIIQPGHESLVHHILVYQCKLGQVPPMLDGGHECYHPNMPEEWNQCKSIMTAWAIGGKGFTYPDHVGFSLGTDDDPDYVMMEMHYDNPKRISGERDSSGLRFYYTPNVRQYDAGVLDIGVTSTQSHVIPPGAESFDTTGFCFGLDPYLQELGQPIHVFASMPHSHLAGTAVRTKLVRNGVMQSYVGRDETYDFDLQEIRLLDPEVVVKEGDLLITECTYKTTDRTQVTVGGLGSREEMCINFIQYYPRIPLSICYSQLEINQQATFFGIYYAGWEYPFPIYYPASMVNQTVIDVINQHPWTNEEAERFEQHVRNGQVMSYNFPDEANDYQLIDQPADPTVPDDNSVSIPGC
;
A
#
# COMPACT_ATOMS: atom_id res chain seq x y z
N MET A 1 -37.31 -36.88 -16.85
CA MET A 1 -38.18 -37.41 -15.78
C MET A 1 -37.75 -36.74 -14.48
N PHE A 2 -38.71 -36.26 -13.71
CA PHE A 2 -38.67 -35.98 -12.26
C PHE A 2 -37.70 -36.88 -11.44
N PHE A 3 -37.07 -36.48 -10.31
CA PHE A 3 -37.48 -35.55 -9.23
C PHE A 3 -36.29 -34.99 -8.39
N ILE A 4 -36.41 -33.72 -7.94
CA ILE A 4 -36.08 -33.12 -6.61
C ILE A 4 -34.66 -33.25 -5.97
N SER A 5 -33.96 -32.10 -5.97
CA SER A 5 -33.54 -31.25 -4.83
C SER A 5 -32.87 -31.82 -3.56
N CYS A 6 -31.79 -31.14 -3.15
CA CYS A 6 -31.57 -30.77 -1.75
C CYS A 6 -31.09 -29.32 -1.65
N ALA A 7 -32.03 -28.37 -1.72
CA ALA A 7 -31.78 -26.98 -1.35
C ALA A 7 -31.78 -26.84 0.19
N ILE A 8 -30.66 -26.40 0.76
CA ILE A 8 -30.63 -25.83 2.11
C ILE A 8 -30.76 -24.31 1.96
N TYR A 9 -31.69 -23.73 2.71
CA TYR A 9 -32.05 -22.32 2.62
C TYR A 9 -30.85 -21.42 2.94
N SER A 10 -30.53 -20.51 2.02
CA SER A 10 -29.98 -19.21 2.40
C SER A 10 -30.96 -18.56 3.39
N SER A 11 -30.48 -18.23 4.59
CA SER A 11 -31.06 -17.13 5.35
C SER A 11 -30.72 -15.86 4.59
N THR A 12 -31.72 -15.24 3.96
CA THR A 12 -31.55 -13.94 3.31
C THR A 12 -31.06 -12.94 4.32
N THR A 13 -29.92 -12.36 4.03
CA THR A 13 -29.24 -11.44 4.90
C THR A 13 -28.44 -10.47 4.04
N ASP A 14 -28.47 -9.19 4.38
CA ASP A 14 -28.43 -8.05 3.45
C ASP A 14 -27.02 -7.65 2.98
N ALA A 15 -26.33 -8.59 2.34
CA ALA A 15 -25.03 -8.41 1.68
C ALA A 15 -25.10 -7.46 0.44
N GLY A 16 -25.90 -6.40 0.48
CA GLY A 16 -26.03 -5.37 -0.54
C GLY A 16 -26.10 -3.92 -0.01
N ASP A 17 -26.16 -3.67 1.29
CA ASP A 17 -26.02 -2.31 1.86
C ASP A 17 -24.55 -1.82 1.83
N PHE A 18 -23.71 -2.40 0.97
CA PHE A 18 -22.27 -2.52 1.09
C PHE A 18 -21.71 -2.88 -0.35
N THR A 19 -20.52 -2.44 -0.87
CA THR A 19 -20.12 -2.50 -2.36
C THR A 19 -18.64 -2.82 -3.02
N HIS A 20 -17.65 -3.72 -2.58
CA HIS A 20 -16.33 -4.45 -3.03
C HIS A 20 -15.90 -5.81 -2.30
N GLN A 21 -15.22 -6.81 -2.93
CA GLN A 21 -14.91 -8.14 -2.30
C GLN A 21 -13.42 -8.38 -1.96
N ALA A 22 -13.15 -9.35 -1.06
CA ALA A 22 -11.85 -10.01 -0.76
C ALA A 22 -11.98 -11.29 0.16
N SER A 23 -10.96 -11.71 0.96
CA SER A 23 -10.95 -12.79 2.02
C SER A 23 -9.74 -12.87 3.05
N LEU A 24 -9.68 -12.21 4.25
CA LEU A 24 -8.42 -12.10 5.08
C LEU A 24 -7.68 -13.32 5.71
N ASP A 25 -7.67 -14.44 5.00
CA ASP A 25 -6.66 -15.45 5.18
C ASP A 25 -6.25 -16.11 3.88
N GLU A 26 -5.09 -16.74 3.93
CA GLU A 26 -4.63 -17.69 2.94
C GLU A 26 -5.66 -18.82 2.78
N HIS A 27 -6.17 -19.37 3.88
CA HIS A 27 -7.24 -20.38 3.87
C HIS A 27 -8.66 -19.78 3.87
N GLY A 28 -8.80 -18.45 3.80
CA GLY A 28 -10.05 -17.70 3.71
C GLY A 28 -11.20 -18.30 4.52
N ARG A 29 -10.97 -18.70 5.78
CA ARG A 29 -11.91 -19.58 6.52
C ARG A 29 -13.15 -18.82 6.95
N PHE A 30 -13.93 -18.35 5.95
CA PHE A 30 -14.75 -17.12 5.87
C PHE A 30 -14.06 -15.98 5.00
N ASN A 31 -14.80 -15.26 4.09
CA ASN A 31 -14.27 -14.44 2.94
C ASN A 31 -14.91 -13.01 2.64
N LEU A 32 -14.17 -11.87 2.77
CA LEU A 32 -14.55 -10.41 2.86
C LEU A 32 -15.52 -9.70 1.88
N LEU A 33 -16.25 -8.71 2.44
CA LEU A 33 -17.15 -7.70 1.85
C LEU A 33 -17.16 -6.37 2.79
N TRP A 34 -17.71 -5.10 2.57
CA TRP A 34 -17.57 -3.81 3.40
C TRP A 34 -18.49 -2.50 3.13
N LYS A 35 -18.40 -1.26 3.77
CA LYS A 35 -18.84 0.16 3.29
C LYS A 35 -18.62 1.48 4.14
N PHE A 36 -19.00 2.68 3.60
CA PHE A 36 -18.85 4.05 4.21
C PHE A 36 -19.34 5.41 3.57
N ASP A 37 -18.97 6.59 4.18
CA ASP A 37 -18.86 8.02 3.73
C ASP A 37 -17.58 8.83 4.23
N SER A 38 -17.58 10.17 4.09
CA SER A 38 -16.48 11.15 4.33
C SER A 38 -16.13 11.56 5.78
N GLU A 39 -17.04 11.40 6.75
CA GLU A 39 -16.74 11.57 8.19
C GLU A 39 -16.89 10.24 8.95
N THR A 40 -17.71 9.36 8.35
CA THR A 40 -18.84 8.58 8.89
C THR A 40 -19.17 7.44 7.91
N ILE A 41 -19.82 6.32 8.29
CA ILE A 41 -19.36 5.03 7.70
C ILE A 41 -20.43 3.90 7.34
N THR A 42 -20.41 2.60 7.75
CA THR A 42 -20.80 1.39 6.89
C THR A 42 -20.11 -0.06 6.85
N PHE A 43 -19.51 -0.84 7.81
CA PHE A 43 -18.56 -2.03 7.61
C PHE A 43 -19.18 -3.38 7.07
N GLU A 44 -19.36 -4.43 7.93
CA GLU A 44 -20.26 -5.61 7.91
C GLU A 44 -19.76 -7.05 8.30
N ALA A 45 -18.49 -7.34 8.59
CA ALA A 45 -17.85 -8.67 8.82
C ALA A 45 -18.28 -9.87 9.71
N HIS A 46 -17.92 -11.13 9.27
CA HIS A 46 -18.20 -12.57 9.67
C HIS A 46 -17.05 -13.36 10.36
N ALA A 47 -17.02 -14.72 10.56
CA ALA A 47 -15.88 -15.60 11.02
C ALA A 47 -16.24 -17.12 10.97
N GLN A 48 -15.36 -18.15 10.83
CA GLN A 48 -15.71 -19.62 10.86
C GLN A 48 -15.34 -20.43 12.15
N THR A 49 -16.16 -20.43 13.21
CA THR A 49 -16.08 -21.14 14.52
C THR A 49 -17.04 -20.47 15.55
N THR A 50 -16.88 -20.55 16.90
CA THR A 50 -17.72 -19.83 17.92
C THR A 50 -17.08 -19.17 19.19
N GLY A 51 -15.78 -19.23 19.61
CA GLY A 51 -15.13 -18.46 20.73
C GLY A 51 -14.70 -16.97 20.71
N TYR A 52 -13.43 -16.66 20.43
CA TYR A 52 -12.89 -15.29 20.57
C TYR A 52 -12.18 -14.69 19.36
N ILE A 53 -12.07 -13.35 19.23
CA ILE A 53 -11.33 -12.67 18.15
C ILE A 53 -10.41 -11.47 18.51
N GLY A 54 -10.35 -10.40 17.71
CA GLY A 54 -9.12 -9.65 17.49
C GLY A 54 -9.17 -8.67 16.32
N LEU A 55 -8.93 -7.37 16.51
CA LEU A 55 -8.81 -6.35 15.46
C LEU A 55 -8.30 -5.01 16.04
N GLY A 56 -7.56 -4.16 15.31
CA GLY A 56 -7.31 -2.74 15.66
C GLY A 56 -6.10 -2.07 14.98
N LEU A 57 -5.60 -0.95 15.50
CA LEU A 57 -4.72 0.00 14.80
C LEU A 57 -3.43 0.41 15.57
N SER A 58 -2.44 1.00 14.88
CA SER A 58 -1.03 0.97 15.32
C SER A 58 0.10 1.74 14.61
N PRO A 59 1.33 1.66 15.14
CA PRO A 59 2.57 1.22 14.44
C PRO A 59 2.89 -0.22 13.92
N ASN A 60 4.16 -0.67 13.83
CA ASN A 60 4.85 -1.16 12.60
C ASN A 60 5.44 -2.63 12.29
N GLY A 61 4.73 -3.79 12.12
CA GLY A 61 5.26 -5.21 12.03
C GLY A 61 4.55 -6.32 12.87
N GLY A 62 5.16 -6.75 14.00
CA GLY A 62 4.42 -7.19 15.21
C GLY A 62 5.03 -6.92 16.61
N MET A 63 4.41 -6.07 17.45
CA MET A 63 3.81 -6.19 18.83
C MET A 63 4.04 -5.21 20.10
N GLU A 64 4.96 -4.23 20.19
CA GLU A 64 5.35 -3.29 21.31
C GLU A 64 4.72 -1.88 21.26
N GLY A 65 3.39 -1.77 21.12
CA GLY A 65 2.56 -0.61 21.54
C GLY A 65 1.61 0.43 20.77
N SER A 66 0.29 0.23 20.44
CA SER A 66 -0.61 1.26 19.81
C SER A 66 -2.17 1.50 20.05
N ASP A 67 -3.20 0.96 19.29
CA ASP A 67 -4.73 1.14 19.33
C ASP A 67 -5.67 -0.14 19.10
N VAL A 68 -6.88 -0.39 19.71
CA VAL A 68 -7.56 -1.71 20.10
C VAL A 68 -9.08 -2.07 19.88
N ILE A 69 -9.59 -3.28 19.44
CA ILE A 69 -11.02 -3.80 19.57
C ILE A 69 -11.41 -5.39 19.40
N ILE A 70 -12.14 -6.13 20.34
CA ILE A 70 -12.87 -7.52 20.28
C ILE A 70 -14.22 -7.66 21.08
N GLY A 71 -15.35 -8.18 20.55
CA GLY A 71 -16.71 -8.32 21.18
C GLY A 71 -17.09 -8.98 22.55
N TRP A 72 -18.15 -8.51 23.32
CA TRP A 72 -19.11 -8.97 24.46
C TRP A 72 -20.65 -9.52 24.29
N VAL A 73 -21.15 -10.80 24.25
CA VAL A 73 -22.59 -11.26 23.90
C VAL A 73 -23.45 -11.96 24.98
N LYS A 74 -24.61 -11.44 25.42
CA LYS A 74 -25.65 -12.23 26.15
C LYS A 74 -26.67 -12.90 25.24
N ASP A 75 -26.61 -14.22 25.05
CA ASP A 75 -27.63 -15.00 24.31
C ASP A 75 -27.94 -14.41 22.91
N GLY A 76 -26.96 -13.70 22.33
CA GLY A 76 -27.13 -12.69 21.29
C GLY A 76 -27.23 -11.19 21.73
N GLN A 77 -26.40 -10.60 22.64
CA GLN A 77 -26.49 -9.16 23.06
C GLN A 77 -25.30 -8.53 23.92
N ALA A 78 -24.42 -7.70 23.30
CA ALA A 78 -23.63 -6.51 23.78
C ALA A 78 -22.77 -6.44 25.10
N PHE A 79 -21.48 -5.99 25.00
CA PHE A 79 -20.58 -5.47 26.10
C PHE A 79 -19.17 -5.00 25.56
N ILE A 80 -18.68 -3.79 25.92
CA ILE A 80 -17.86 -2.78 25.17
C ILE A 80 -16.41 -2.27 25.59
N THR A 81 -15.24 -2.62 24.96
CA THR A 81 -13.95 -1.87 25.02
C THR A 81 -13.06 -1.51 23.79
N ASP A 82 -12.12 -0.59 24.00
CA ASP A 82 -11.03 0.08 23.19
C ASP A 82 -9.79 0.36 24.08
N ARG A 83 -8.48 0.40 23.66
CA ARG A 83 -7.44 -0.16 24.58
C ARG A 83 -5.88 0.13 24.80
N PHE A 84 -5.35 1.23 25.35
CA PHE A 84 -3.92 1.47 25.83
C PHE A 84 -3.11 0.16 26.32
N ALA A 85 -1.82 -0.23 26.08
CA ALA A 85 -1.38 -1.67 25.95
C ALA A 85 -0.23 -2.27 25.05
N GLU A 86 1.00 -1.87 25.32
CA GLU A 86 2.32 -2.53 25.34
C GLU A 86 2.70 -3.93 24.67
N GLY A 87 4.02 -4.26 24.56
CA GLY A 87 4.87 -5.35 23.89
C GLY A 87 5.69 -6.68 24.46
N TYR A 88 5.59 -8.09 24.48
CA TYR A 88 4.81 -9.44 24.16
C TYR A 88 3.83 -10.21 25.22
N PHE A 89 2.57 -9.80 25.57
CA PHE A 89 1.72 -9.99 26.82
C PHE A 89 0.25 -10.49 26.59
N GLU A 90 -0.72 -9.91 27.28
CA GLU A 90 -2.17 -9.89 27.03
C GLU A 90 -2.65 -8.48 27.43
N PRO A 91 -3.06 -7.60 26.56
CA PRO A 91 -2.97 -5.75 27.07
C PRO A 91 -4.11 -4.97 27.81
N ARG A 92 -4.24 -3.62 27.73
CA ARG A 92 -4.90 -2.67 28.73
C ARG A 92 -5.95 -1.64 27.95
N LEU A 93 -6.66 -0.49 28.34
CA LEU A 93 -7.75 0.50 27.84
C LEU A 93 -7.50 1.90 27.18
N ASP A 94 -8.53 2.40 26.45
CA ASP A 94 -8.75 3.73 25.84
C ASP A 94 -10.04 4.52 26.27
N ALA A 95 -9.92 5.86 26.39
CA ALA A 95 -10.85 6.86 26.96
C ALA A 95 -12.39 6.82 26.69
N HIS A 96 -12.89 7.53 25.65
CA HIS A 96 -14.03 8.47 25.87
C HIS A 96 -15.23 8.46 24.88
N GLN A 97 -16.31 9.17 25.25
CA GLN A 97 -17.60 8.58 25.66
C GLN A 97 -18.83 8.84 24.73
N ASP A 98 -18.76 8.69 23.40
CA ASP A 98 -19.99 8.36 22.62
C ASP A 98 -19.79 7.57 21.32
N VAL A 99 -20.07 6.26 21.35
CA VAL A 99 -19.87 5.27 20.26
C VAL A 99 -20.79 4.05 20.31
N GLU A 100 -20.94 3.29 19.20
CA GLU A 100 -22.24 2.76 18.83
C GLU A 100 -22.41 1.42 18.07
N LEU A 101 -22.77 0.35 18.80
CA LEU A 101 -23.19 -1.06 18.44
C LEU A 101 -24.62 -1.00 18.02
N LEU A 102 -24.88 -1.47 16.82
CA LEU A 102 -26.19 -1.53 16.23
C LEU A 102 -26.71 -2.97 16.09
N SER A 103 -25.90 -4.06 16.10
CA SER A 103 -26.47 -5.43 16.05
C SER A 103 -25.59 -6.62 16.47
N GLY A 104 -26.25 -7.72 16.87
CA GLY A 104 -25.98 -9.04 16.28
C GLY A 104 -26.10 -10.29 17.19
N TYR A 105 -25.51 -11.41 16.78
CA TYR A 105 -25.79 -12.81 17.19
C TYR A 105 -24.62 -13.83 17.04
N GLU A 106 -24.81 -15.08 17.50
CA GLU A 106 -24.04 -16.29 17.10
C GLU A 106 -24.76 -17.24 16.14
N ASN A 107 -24.03 -17.87 15.23
CA ASN A 107 -24.35 -19.21 14.72
C ASN A 107 -23.22 -20.19 15.04
N GLY A 108 -23.52 -21.50 15.11
CA GLY A 108 -22.59 -22.59 15.50
C GLY A 108 -21.29 -22.74 14.69
N THR A 109 -21.06 -21.87 13.71
CA THR A 109 -19.78 -21.63 13.04
C THR A 109 -19.54 -20.18 12.61
N HIS A 110 -20.44 -19.18 12.70
CA HIS A 110 -20.22 -17.79 12.22
C HIS A 110 -21.13 -16.79 12.97
N THR A 111 -20.64 -15.61 13.41
CA THR A 111 -21.18 -14.97 14.64
C THR A 111 -21.35 -13.43 14.62
N VAL A 112 -22.29 -12.91 13.82
CA VAL A 112 -22.13 -11.62 13.13
C VAL A 112 -23.03 -10.43 13.62
N LEU A 113 -22.85 -9.18 13.12
CA LEU A 113 -22.56 -8.01 14.00
C LEU A 113 -22.46 -6.55 13.38
N ARG A 114 -23.15 -5.47 13.90
CA ARG A 114 -23.10 -4.00 13.52
C ARG A 114 -22.61 -3.03 14.64
N PHE A 115 -21.67 -2.07 14.43
CA PHE A 115 -21.31 -0.83 15.23
C PHE A 115 -21.21 0.46 14.31
N ARG A 116 -20.26 1.46 14.32
CA ARG A 116 -20.27 2.67 13.38
C ARG A 116 -19.02 3.56 12.83
N ARG A 117 -17.69 3.32 12.72
CA ARG A 117 -16.51 4.33 12.78
C ARG A 117 -16.52 5.77 12.14
N ARG A 118 -16.15 6.75 12.97
CA ARG A 118 -15.68 8.10 12.58
C ARG A 118 -14.20 8.18 12.18
N LEU A 119 -13.85 9.03 11.20
CA LEU A 119 -12.48 9.24 10.69
C LEU A 119 -11.41 9.86 11.66
N ARG A 120 -10.77 11.01 11.36
CA ARG A 120 -9.69 11.61 12.19
C ARG A 120 -10.02 11.84 13.69
N PRO A 121 -9.31 11.23 14.65
CA PRO A 121 -9.58 11.25 16.09
C PRO A 121 -9.95 12.61 16.72
N CYS A 122 -10.72 12.54 17.80
CA CYS A 122 -10.81 13.60 18.79
C CYS A 122 -9.62 13.50 19.76
N ASP A 123 -8.92 12.35 19.75
CA ASP A 123 -7.71 12.09 20.50
C ASP A 123 -6.44 12.40 19.71
N THR A 124 -5.90 13.57 20.05
CA THR A 124 -5.07 14.42 19.19
C THR A 124 -4.03 15.23 19.97
N ALA A 125 -3.72 14.84 21.22
CA ALA A 125 -2.67 15.50 22.01
C ALA A 125 -1.27 15.36 21.36
N GLU A 126 -1.10 14.32 20.53
CA GLU A 126 0.19 13.85 20.01
C GLU A 126 0.01 13.09 18.66
N ASP A 127 -1.14 13.25 17.98
CA ASP A 127 -1.75 12.11 17.24
C ASP A 127 -2.60 12.46 15.98
N ARG A 128 -3.61 11.62 15.60
CA ARG A 128 -3.67 10.97 14.25
C ARG A 128 -4.80 11.40 13.27
N GLU A 129 -5.05 10.61 12.21
CA GLU A 129 -6.17 10.73 11.24
C GLU A 129 -6.68 9.34 10.70
N ILE A 130 -7.95 9.19 10.24
CA ILE A 130 -8.44 8.20 9.21
C ILE A 130 -8.74 9.02 7.93
N THR A 131 -8.46 8.50 6.74
CA THR A 131 -7.58 9.17 5.76
C THR A 131 -7.13 8.16 4.74
N GLU A 132 -7.05 8.35 3.44
CA GLU A 132 -7.15 7.17 2.55
C GLU A 132 -6.00 6.08 2.53
N ASP A 133 -5.15 5.86 3.58
CA ASP A 133 -3.76 5.32 3.75
C ASP A 133 -3.33 4.04 2.99
N THR A 134 -2.17 3.42 3.23
CA THR A 134 -2.13 2.00 3.66
C THR A 134 -1.92 1.90 5.13
N GLN A 135 -2.25 0.69 5.49
CA GLN A 135 -2.67 0.34 6.76
C GLN A 135 -2.46 -1.18 6.88
N ARG A 136 -2.50 -1.75 8.09
CA ARG A 136 -2.02 -3.14 8.31
C ARG A 136 -2.47 -3.73 9.66
N VAL A 137 -3.76 -3.58 10.01
CA VAL A 137 -4.59 -3.84 11.24
C VAL A 137 -4.46 -5.25 11.83
N ILE A 138 -4.86 -5.55 13.07
CA ILE A 138 -4.08 -6.47 13.90
C ILE A 138 -4.92 -7.15 15.02
N TRP A 139 -4.71 -8.46 15.23
CA TRP A 139 -5.68 -9.53 15.58
C TRP A 139 -5.05 -10.96 15.69
N SER A 140 -5.31 -12.00 16.51
CA SER A 140 -6.15 -12.47 17.67
C SER A 140 -7.45 -13.29 17.51
N PHE A 141 -7.54 -14.61 17.88
CA PHE A 141 -8.77 -15.46 17.91
C PHE A 141 -8.89 -16.87 18.65
N ASN A 142 -8.19 -17.41 19.68
CA ASN A 142 -8.44 -18.80 20.24
C ASN A 142 -8.40 -19.04 21.76
N ASP A 143 -9.47 -19.18 22.53
CA ASP A 143 -10.90 -19.18 22.20
C ASP A 143 -11.81 -18.70 23.32
N HIS A 144 -11.28 -18.93 24.50
CA HIS A 144 -11.93 -19.52 25.66
C HIS A 144 -12.80 -18.31 26.21
N ASP A 145 -13.92 -18.39 26.96
CA ASP A 145 -14.74 -17.16 27.18
C ASP A 145 -14.17 -16.40 28.36
N PRO A 146 -13.98 -15.07 28.45
CA PRO A 146 -13.06 -14.46 29.42
C PRO A 146 -13.33 -14.89 30.88
N VAL A 147 -14.60 -15.21 31.17
CA VAL A 147 -15.22 -15.84 32.34
C VAL A 147 -15.12 -15.09 33.78
N ASP A 148 -15.79 -12.64 34.74
CA ASP A 148 -15.83 -11.88 36.09
C ASP A 148 -15.99 -12.66 37.43
N HIS A 149 -14.88 -12.92 38.11
CA HIS A 149 -14.81 -13.63 39.38
C HIS A 149 -15.16 -12.57 40.47
N GLY A 150 -15.17 -11.26 40.10
CA GLY A 150 -15.59 -10.09 40.88
C GLY A 150 -14.80 -8.78 40.67
N HIS A 151 -13.57 -8.79 40.12
CA HIS A 151 -12.64 -7.64 40.13
C HIS A 151 -12.87 -6.57 39.06
N VAL A 152 -14.06 -5.96 39.02
CA VAL A 152 -14.27 -4.69 38.30
C VAL A 152 -13.48 -3.55 38.96
N GLY A 153 -12.24 -3.33 38.51
CA GLY A 153 -11.45 -2.16 38.89
C GLY A 153 -11.73 -0.97 37.98
N GLN A 154 -10.65 -0.24 37.68
CA GLN A 154 -10.39 0.24 36.32
C GLN A 154 -10.59 -0.90 35.26
N ASN A 155 -10.69 -2.16 35.72
CA ASN A 155 -11.01 -3.40 35.04
C ASN A 155 -12.47 -3.90 35.21
N GLY A 156 -12.58 -5.18 34.88
CA GLY A 156 -13.51 -6.27 35.06
C GLY A 156 -12.69 -7.44 34.51
N PRO A 157 -13.00 -8.21 33.44
CA PRO A 157 -12.52 -9.60 33.31
C PRO A 157 -11.71 -10.01 32.02
N HIS A 158 -10.77 -11.00 32.08
CA HIS A 158 -9.41 -11.27 31.44
C HIS A 158 -9.19 -12.34 30.26
N VAL A 159 -8.01 -12.47 29.55
CA VAL A 159 -7.87 -12.85 28.08
C VAL A 159 -6.48 -13.36 27.42
N LEU A 160 -6.05 -14.62 27.65
CA LEU A 160 -5.06 -15.56 26.99
C LEU A 160 -3.77 -15.11 26.13
N TYR A 161 -3.03 -15.96 25.33
CA TYR A 161 -1.67 -15.72 24.64
C TYR A 161 -1.43 -16.28 23.22
N HIS A 162 -0.76 -15.56 22.32
CA HIS A 162 -0.78 -15.76 20.86
C HIS A 162 -1.29 -17.10 20.24
N GLY A 163 -0.42 -17.98 19.74
CA GLY A 163 -0.77 -19.31 19.22
C GLY A 163 0.03 -19.75 18.00
N MET A 164 -0.65 -20.13 16.92
CA MET A 164 -0.07 -20.10 15.56
C MET A 164 -0.70 -19.09 14.62
N ASN A 165 -2.02 -19.09 14.48
CA ASN A 165 -2.85 -17.95 14.82
C ASN A 165 -2.47 -16.63 14.06
N ARG A 166 -1.83 -16.84 12.88
CA ARG A 166 -1.53 -15.94 11.76
C ARG A 166 -1.75 -16.48 10.33
N GLY A 167 -0.71 -16.66 9.52
CA GLY A 167 -0.74 -16.26 8.10
C GLY A 167 -0.52 -14.74 8.00
N THR A 168 -1.20 -14.00 7.10
CA THR A 168 -1.36 -12.52 7.13
C THR A 168 -2.37 -12.03 6.04
N LYS A 169 -3.37 -11.10 6.21
CA LYS A 169 -4.22 -10.65 5.02
C LYS A 169 -4.98 -9.27 4.61
N SER A 170 -4.90 -8.02 5.14
CA SER A 170 -5.12 -6.60 4.56
C SER A 170 -6.37 -5.97 3.79
N ILE A 171 -6.98 -4.76 4.14
CA ILE A 171 -7.96 -3.83 3.39
C ILE A 171 -8.01 -2.27 3.69
N ILE A 172 -7.66 -1.28 2.81
CA ILE A 172 -7.85 0.21 2.92
C ILE A 172 -9.22 0.53 3.47
N LEU A 173 -9.20 1.69 4.07
CA LEU A 173 -10.27 2.22 4.80
C LEU A 173 -11.02 3.17 3.85
N LEU A 174 -10.58 4.37 3.43
CA LEU A 174 -11.48 5.31 2.74
C LEU A 174 -11.87 5.00 1.29
N GLN A 175 -13.18 4.82 1.05
CA GLN A 175 -13.76 4.21 -0.15
C GLN A 175 -15.06 4.84 -0.69
N LYS A 176 -15.20 5.11 -1.99
CA LYS A 176 -16.46 4.96 -2.73
C LYS A 176 -16.42 3.78 -3.70
N ASN A 177 -16.83 3.92 -4.96
CA ASN A 177 -17.85 2.99 -5.47
C ASN A 177 -18.35 3.32 -6.87
N PRO A 178 -19.13 2.44 -7.55
CA PRO A 178 -19.86 2.73 -8.81
C PRO A 178 -21.31 3.28 -8.72
N PRO A 179 -21.84 3.73 -9.88
CA PRO A 179 -23.23 3.53 -10.34
C PRO A 179 -23.49 2.15 -10.97
N SER A 180 -24.67 1.55 -10.74
CA SER A 180 -24.98 0.12 -10.99
C SER A 180 -25.31 -0.29 -12.44
N LEU A 181 -24.75 -1.40 -12.94
CA LEU A 181 -24.98 -2.02 -14.27
C LEU A 181 -24.41 -3.47 -14.30
N ASP A 182 -25.10 -4.44 -14.89
CA ASP A 182 -24.74 -5.88 -14.86
C ASP A 182 -23.45 -6.28 -15.63
N ILE A 183 -23.08 -7.58 -15.60
CA ILE A 183 -21.88 -8.17 -16.21
C ILE A 183 -22.25 -9.21 -17.31
N GLN A 184 -23.31 -9.02 -18.12
CA GLN A 184 -23.92 -10.18 -18.83
C GLN A 184 -24.60 -10.06 -20.24
N ASP A 185 -24.92 -8.90 -20.86
CA ASP A 185 -25.49 -8.72 -22.26
C ASP A 185 -24.95 -9.61 -23.43
N SER A 186 -24.05 -9.10 -24.31
CA SER A 186 -23.73 -9.68 -25.62
C SER A 186 -22.65 -8.96 -26.47
N ASN A 187 -22.51 -7.63 -26.44
CA ASN A 187 -21.51 -6.81 -27.19
C ASN A 187 -20.01 -7.12 -26.89
N ILE A 188 -19.76 -8.30 -26.32
CA ILE A 188 -18.87 -8.50 -25.20
C ILE A 188 -18.17 -9.95 -25.25
N LEU A 189 -16.85 -10.16 -24.98
CA LEU A 189 -15.95 -11.40 -25.09
C LEU A 189 -14.75 -11.67 -24.09
N THR A 190 -14.04 -12.84 -24.08
CA THR A 190 -12.61 -12.91 -23.57
C THR A 190 -11.45 -13.61 -24.26
N MET A 191 -10.28 -12.96 -24.23
CA MET A 191 -9.01 -13.68 -24.26
C MET A 191 -8.23 -13.60 -22.93
N GLU A 192 -7.22 -14.47 -22.76
CA GLU A 192 -6.52 -14.94 -21.53
C GLU A 192 -4.94 -14.81 -21.45
N LEU A 193 -4.31 -13.69 -21.08
CA LEU A 193 -2.87 -13.41 -21.19
C LEU A 193 -2.16 -14.36 -20.20
N THR A 194 -1.65 -15.53 -20.60
CA THR A 194 -1.23 -16.70 -19.78
C THR A 194 0.33 -16.89 -19.84
N SER A 195 1.01 -17.95 -19.31
CA SER A 195 2.51 -17.93 -19.14
C SER A 195 3.41 -19.20 -19.34
N GLN A 196 3.26 -19.95 -20.44
CA GLN A 196 3.69 -21.35 -20.78
C GLN A 196 4.76 -22.00 -19.86
N ASN A 197 4.39 -22.36 -18.62
CA ASN A 197 4.94 -23.50 -17.86
C ASN A 197 6.47 -23.52 -17.56
N VAL A 198 6.96 -22.85 -16.49
CA VAL A 198 8.37 -22.34 -16.48
C VAL A 198 9.26 -22.31 -15.17
N LEU A 199 10.56 -22.68 -15.28
CA LEU A 199 11.59 -23.29 -14.36
C LEU A 199 12.96 -22.56 -14.02
N VAL A 200 13.24 -22.06 -12.80
CA VAL A 200 14.54 -21.42 -12.39
C VAL A 200 15.67 -22.38 -11.95
N PRO A 201 16.94 -22.13 -12.33
CA PRO A 201 18.12 -22.79 -11.73
C PRO A 201 19.16 -22.08 -10.79
N ALA A 202 19.28 -20.75 -10.52
CA ALA A 202 20.51 -20.14 -9.93
C ALA A 202 20.61 -18.63 -9.45
N LYS A 203 19.62 -17.70 -9.46
CA LYS A 203 19.85 -16.21 -9.32
C LYS A 203 19.42 -15.46 -8.05
N GLU A 204 19.63 -14.14 -7.95
CA GLU A 204 18.84 -13.27 -7.06
C GLU A 204 17.79 -12.45 -7.81
N THR A 205 18.04 -11.96 -9.04
CA THR A 205 17.08 -11.21 -9.90
C THR A 205 17.24 -11.56 -11.40
N THR A 206 16.23 -11.54 -12.29
CA THR A 206 16.17 -12.42 -13.51
C THR A 206 14.94 -12.10 -14.51
N TYR A 207 14.89 -12.50 -15.82
CA TYR A 207 14.01 -12.19 -17.03
C TYR A 207 14.09 -13.25 -18.26
N TRP A 208 13.06 -13.88 -18.92
CA TRP A 208 13.27 -14.81 -20.14
C TRP A 208 12.34 -14.67 -21.40
N CYS A 209 12.14 -13.45 -21.79
CA CYS A 209 11.43 -12.97 -22.96
C CYS A 209 11.61 -13.45 -24.60
N ASN A 210 10.18 -13.69 -24.76
CA ASN A 210 9.21 -14.63 -25.54
C ASN A 210 7.85 -14.05 -26.13
N THR A 211 7.17 -14.55 -27.23
CA THR A 211 6.02 -13.82 -27.94
C THR A 211 4.61 -14.43 -28.28
N LEU A 212 3.67 -13.60 -28.84
CA LEU A 212 2.25 -13.44 -28.42
C LEU A 212 1.15 -13.11 -29.51
N ARG A 213 0.55 -14.06 -30.26
CA ARG A 213 -0.07 -13.83 -31.62
C ARG A 213 -1.61 -13.53 -31.86
N LEU A 214 -2.07 -12.29 -31.58
CA LEU A 214 -3.29 -11.48 -31.96
C LEU A 214 -4.74 -12.03 -32.08
N PRO A 215 -5.72 -11.16 -31.72
CA PRO A 215 -7.00 -10.97 -32.40
C PRO A 215 -7.03 -9.67 -33.24
N THR A 216 -6.65 -9.80 -34.50
CA THR A 216 -6.91 -8.79 -35.54
C THR A 216 -8.40 -8.51 -35.63
N LEU A 217 -8.83 -7.23 -35.65
CA LEU A 217 -10.25 -6.86 -35.76
C LEU A 217 -10.58 -6.15 -37.07
N ASP A 218 -11.81 -5.62 -37.10
CA ASP A 218 -12.43 -4.93 -38.22
C ASP A 218 -12.58 -3.42 -38.02
N ARG A 219 -12.26 -2.88 -36.83
CA ARG A 219 -12.49 -1.47 -36.44
C ARG A 219 -11.83 -1.11 -35.10
N LYS A 220 -11.77 0.19 -34.81
CA LYS A 220 -11.50 0.70 -33.46
C LYS A 220 -12.50 0.17 -32.44
N HIS A 221 -11.95 -0.29 -31.34
CA HIS A 221 -12.54 -0.74 -30.11
C HIS A 221 -11.87 0.02 -28.93
N HIS A 222 -12.23 -0.26 -27.67
CA HIS A 222 -11.80 0.49 -26.46
C HIS A 222 -11.76 -0.40 -25.20
N LEU A 223 -10.93 -0.06 -24.19
CA LEU A 223 -11.09 -0.09 -22.71
C LEU A 223 -12.03 -0.86 -21.66
N VAL A 224 -12.57 -2.13 -21.56
CA VAL A 224 -13.50 -2.55 -20.39
C VAL A 224 -13.35 -3.69 -19.27
N LYS A 225 -12.31 -4.45 -18.97
CA LYS A 225 -11.74 -4.64 -17.59
C LYS A 225 -10.55 -5.60 -17.54
N ILE A 226 -9.84 -5.63 -16.40
CA ILE A 226 -8.53 -6.27 -16.15
C ILE A 226 -8.56 -7.19 -14.91
N GLU A 227 -7.67 -8.20 -14.77
CA GLU A 227 -7.47 -9.02 -13.55
C GLU A 227 -6.10 -9.81 -13.57
N PRO A 228 -5.40 -10.03 -12.42
CA PRO A 228 -4.32 -11.01 -12.00
C PRO A 228 -4.44 -12.50 -11.55
N ILE A 229 -3.36 -13.30 -11.65
CA ILE A 229 -3.19 -14.70 -11.18
C ILE A 229 -1.67 -15.06 -11.12
N ILE A 230 -0.95 -15.96 -10.38
CA ILE A 230 -0.92 -17.04 -9.30
C ILE A 230 -1.88 -18.26 -9.24
N GLN A 231 -1.64 -19.51 -8.72
CA GLN A 231 -2.72 -20.55 -8.43
C GLN A 231 -2.91 -20.79 -6.94
N PRO A 232 -3.62 -21.86 -6.57
CA PRO A 232 -3.05 -22.91 -5.75
C PRO A 232 -1.53 -23.11 -5.96
N GLY A 233 -0.78 -22.10 -5.51
CA GLY A 233 0.65 -22.11 -5.36
C GLY A 233 0.99 -21.26 -4.16
N HIS A 234 0.89 -19.96 -4.36
CA HIS A 234 1.82 -19.11 -3.67
C HIS A 234 1.26 -17.69 -3.66
N GLU A 235 0.81 -17.15 -2.53
CA GLU A 235 0.07 -15.88 -2.43
C GLU A 235 0.64 -14.74 -3.29
N SER A 236 1.37 -13.83 -2.67
CA SER A 236 2.37 -12.92 -3.19
C SER A 236 3.27 -13.26 -4.37
N LEU A 237 3.14 -14.36 -5.09
CA LEU A 237 4.31 -14.90 -5.73
C LEU A 237 4.47 -14.38 -7.19
N VAL A 238 4.67 -13.07 -7.47
CA VAL A 238 4.66 -12.50 -8.85
C VAL A 238 5.42 -11.18 -9.22
N HIS A 239 6.53 -10.71 -8.63
CA HIS A 239 6.89 -9.26 -8.69
C HIS A 239 7.68 -8.86 -9.98
N HIS A 240 7.73 -7.59 -10.42
CA HIS A 240 8.70 -6.93 -11.31
C HIS A 240 8.78 -7.38 -12.79
N VAL A 241 7.79 -7.38 -13.69
CA VAL A 241 6.45 -6.83 -13.73
C VAL A 241 6.00 -6.19 -15.04
N VAL A 242 6.59 -6.39 -16.21
CA VAL A 242 7.03 -5.22 -16.96
C VAL A 242 6.66 -5.15 -18.48
N VAL A 243 5.49 -4.53 -18.84
CA VAL A 243 4.78 -4.30 -20.16
C VAL A 243 5.50 -3.48 -21.24
N TYR A 244 5.26 -3.63 -22.54
CA TYR A 244 5.19 -2.49 -23.47
C TYR A 244 4.12 -2.71 -24.57
N GLN A 245 3.64 -1.68 -25.26
CA GLN A 245 3.22 -1.83 -26.66
C GLN A 245 4.39 -1.56 -27.60
N CYS A 246 4.19 -1.74 -28.91
CA CYS A 246 5.30 -1.83 -29.86
C CYS A 246 5.12 -1.17 -31.22
N LYS A 247 6.26 -0.72 -31.73
CA LYS A 247 6.47 -0.29 -33.10
C LYS A 247 5.94 -1.30 -34.13
N LEU A 248 5.12 -0.82 -35.07
CA LEU A 248 4.60 -1.63 -36.15
C LEU A 248 5.70 -2.09 -37.13
N GLY A 249 5.73 -3.40 -37.39
CA GLY A 249 6.23 -3.96 -38.65
C GLY A 249 7.70 -4.36 -38.76
N GLN A 250 8.51 -4.34 -37.69
CA GLN A 250 9.96 -4.60 -37.77
C GLN A 250 10.48 -5.85 -37.05
N VAL A 251 9.61 -6.76 -36.58
CA VAL A 251 10.03 -7.75 -35.57
C VAL A 251 9.72 -9.23 -35.92
N PRO A 252 10.68 -10.19 -35.83
CA PRO A 252 10.60 -11.54 -36.46
C PRO A 252 9.95 -12.63 -35.59
N PRO A 253 9.27 -13.68 -36.13
CA PRO A 253 8.65 -14.76 -35.35
C PRO A 253 9.50 -16.06 -35.35
N MET A 254 8.92 -17.19 -34.93
CA MET A 254 9.14 -18.56 -35.47
C MET A 254 10.57 -18.97 -35.92
N LEU A 255 11.55 -18.93 -35.02
CA LEU A 255 12.91 -19.48 -35.11
C LEU A 255 13.18 -20.44 -33.91
N ASP A 256 14.42 -20.51 -33.40
CA ASP A 256 14.83 -21.18 -32.16
C ASP A 256 16.18 -20.60 -31.64
N GLY A 257 16.30 -19.89 -30.49
CA GLY A 257 15.31 -19.40 -29.50
C GLY A 257 15.23 -20.28 -28.23
N GLY A 258 15.47 -19.80 -26.99
CA GLY A 258 15.93 -18.49 -26.47
C GLY A 258 16.60 -18.65 -25.08
N HIS A 259 17.04 -17.57 -24.39
CA HIS A 259 18.15 -17.70 -23.40
C HIS A 259 18.40 -16.58 -22.32
N GLU A 260 17.44 -15.98 -21.55
CA GLU A 260 17.64 -15.17 -20.27
C GLU A 260 17.73 -13.58 -20.03
N CYS A 261 17.26 -12.63 -20.88
CA CYS A 261 17.15 -11.10 -20.85
C CYS A 261 18.29 -9.98 -20.83
N TYR A 262 18.41 -8.96 -19.93
CA TYR A 262 19.20 -7.66 -20.15
C TYR A 262 20.69 -7.64 -20.65
N HIS A 263 21.37 -8.73 -21.01
CA HIS A 263 22.78 -8.67 -21.43
C HIS A 263 23.23 -9.85 -22.33
N PRO A 264 23.96 -9.55 -23.41
CA PRO A 264 24.54 -10.50 -24.35
C PRO A 264 23.81 -11.63 -25.10
N ASN A 265 23.01 -12.57 -24.57
CA ASN A 265 22.26 -13.48 -25.47
C ASN A 265 20.99 -12.79 -25.99
N MET A 266 21.09 -11.46 -26.15
CA MET A 266 20.15 -10.38 -26.42
C MET A 266 20.02 -10.26 -27.96
N PRO A 267 19.03 -10.89 -28.65
CA PRO A 267 18.74 -10.49 -30.04
C PRO A 267 17.96 -9.17 -30.12
N GLU A 268 18.01 -8.42 -31.23
CA GLU A 268 18.25 -6.95 -31.23
C GLU A 268 17.14 -6.06 -31.88
N GLU A 269 16.19 -6.65 -32.60
CA GLU A 269 14.93 -6.06 -33.12
C GLU A 269 13.93 -5.64 -32.02
N TRP A 270 14.47 -5.30 -30.88
CA TRP A 270 14.18 -6.05 -29.68
C TRP A 270 14.42 -5.08 -28.48
N ASN A 271 15.37 -4.15 -28.55
CA ASN A 271 15.18 -2.86 -27.86
C ASN A 271 14.10 -1.96 -28.53
N LEU A 272 13.41 -2.44 -29.58
CA LEU A 272 12.51 -1.61 -30.41
C LEU A 272 11.24 -1.17 -29.70
N CYS A 273 10.96 -1.74 -28.53
CA CYS A 273 9.83 -1.33 -27.74
C CYS A 273 10.31 -0.81 -26.40
N LYS A 274 9.56 0.16 -25.87
CA LYS A 274 10.06 1.21 -24.96
C LYS A 274 8.96 1.88 -24.16
N SER A 275 7.77 1.30 -24.05
CA SER A 275 6.54 1.99 -23.72
C SER A 275 5.35 1.11 -23.31
N ILE A 276 4.64 1.41 -22.24
CA ILE A 276 4.26 0.48 -21.17
C ILE A 276 2.79 0.04 -21.02
N MET A 277 1.86 0.43 -21.86
CA MET A 277 0.45 0.02 -21.76
C MET A 277 -0.34 0.25 -20.40
N THR A 278 0.12 0.09 -19.13
CA THR A 278 -0.63 0.50 -17.87
C THR A 278 0.15 0.56 -16.49
N ALA A 279 -0.24 -0.08 -15.36
CA ALA A 279 0.57 -0.43 -14.15
C ALA A 279 -0.01 -1.59 -13.28
N TRP A 280 0.77 -2.48 -12.70
CA TRP A 280 0.43 -3.52 -11.72
C TRP A 280 1.51 -3.48 -10.65
N ALA A 281 1.44 -2.81 -9.55
CA ALA A 281 0.30 -2.34 -8.82
C ALA A 281 -0.27 -3.39 -7.83
N ILE A 282 0.48 -4.46 -7.65
CA ILE A 282 0.62 -5.41 -6.54
C ILE A 282 -0.25 -5.20 -5.29
N GLY A 283 -1.10 -6.16 -4.90
CA GLY A 283 -2.01 -6.17 -3.73
C GLY A 283 -3.34 -6.86 -3.99
N GLY A 284 -3.87 -6.54 -5.14
CA GLY A 284 -5.29 -6.57 -5.39
C GLY A 284 -5.89 -7.95 -5.56
N GLN A 285 -7.18 -8.07 -5.78
CA GLN A 285 -8.18 -7.05 -6.04
C GLN A 285 -7.92 -6.07 -7.22
N GLY A 286 -8.83 -5.14 -7.52
CA GLY A 286 -8.94 -4.49 -8.83
C GLY A 286 -8.69 -2.98 -8.93
N PHE A 287 -9.76 -2.17 -9.05
CA PHE A 287 -9.84 -0.76 -9.51
C PHE A 287 -11.28 -0.33 -9.96
N THR A 288 -11.78 0.96 -9.95
CA THR A 288 -12.52 1.68 -11.09
C THR A 288 -13.62 2.78 -10.81
N TYR A 289 -13.80 3.81 -11.70
CA TYR A 289 -14.64 5.09 -11.71
C TYR A 289 -15.88 5.24 -12.71
N PRO A 290 -16.75 6.29 -12.81
CA PRO A 290 -18.13 6.20 -13.38
C PRO A 290 -18.38 6.26 -14.93
N ASP A 291 -18.56 7.44 -15.57
CA ASP A 291 -19.25 7.60 -16.89
C ASP A 291 -18.74 7.03 -18.27
N HIS A 292 -18.11 7.71 -19.26
CA HIS A 292 -17.86 7.08 -20.62
C HIS A 292 -16.66 7.54 -21.55
N VAL A 293 -15.66 6.68 -21.89
CA VAL A 293 -14.37 6.91 -22.68
C VAL A 293 -13.74 5.57 -23.20
N GLY A 294 -12.47 5.47 -23.67
CA GLY A 294 -11.52 4.35 -23.43
C GLY A 294 -10.14 4.47 -24.11
N PHE A 295 -9.13 3.64 -23.79
CA PHE A 295 -7.91 3.64 -24.63
C PHE A 295 -8.26 3.12 -26.01
N SER A 296 -7.87 3.89 -27.03
CA SER A 296 -7.89 3.49 -28.43
C SER A 296 -7.33 2.09 -28.55
N LEU A 297 -8.04 1.17 -29.20
CA LEU A 297 -7.30 0.12 -29.91
C LEU A 297 -8.06 -0.34 -31.15
N GLY A 298 -7.37 -0.65 -32.25
CA GLY A 298 -7.92 -1.11 -33.53
C GLY A 298 -7.81 -0.10 -34.67
N THR A 299 -6.75 0.70 -34.67
CA THR A 299 -6.41 1.72 -35.68
C THR A 299 -5.08 1.39 -36.40
N ASP A 300 -4.49 2.35 -37.13
CA ASP A 300 -3.18 2.18 -37.79
C ASP A 300 -2.00 2.67 -36.90
N ASP A 301 -2.25 3.58 -35.94
CA ASP A 301 -1.25 4.15 -35.00
C ASP A 301 -0.93 3.20 -33.82
N ASP A 302 -1.19 1.92 -34.02
CA ASP A 302 -1.92 1.12 -33.05
C ASP A 302 -1.24 -0.28 -33.03
N PRO A 303 -0.29 -0.50 -32.09
CA PRO A 303 0.63 -1.64 -32.01
C PRO A 303 0.09 -3.05 -32.23
N ASN A 304 0.56 -3.67 -33.30
CA ASN A 304 0.30 -5.09 -33.54
C ASN A 304 1.16 -6.05 -32.69
N TYR A 305 2.45 -5.81 -32.37
CA TYR A 305 3.42 -6.91 -32.07
C TYR A 305 4.48 -6.62 -30.97
N VAL A 306 4.46 -7.34 -29.83
CA VAL A 306 5.38 -7.25 -28.66
C VAL A 306 5.76 -8.66 -28.08
N MET A 307 6.56 -8.76 -27.01
CA MET A 307 6.90 -10.00 -26.24
C MET A 307 6.54 -9.90 -24.74
N MET A 308 6.55 -11.03 -24.01
CA MET A 308 6.46 -11.13 -22.54
C MET A 308 7.80 -10.77 -21.81
N GLU A 309 8.05 -10.13 -20.65
CA GLU A 309 9.45 -9.80 -20.14
C GLU A 309 10.15 -10.75 -19.11
N MET A 310 10.53 -10.28 -17.91
CA MET A 310 10.25 -10.90 -16.60
C MET A 310 11.08 -10.39 -15.41
N HIS A 311 10.57 -10.40 -14.14
CA HIS A 311 11.33 -10.71 -12.89
C HIS A 311 10.59 -11.17 -11.57
N TYR A 312 10.11 -12.42 -11.37
CA TYR A 312 10.24 -13.20 -10.08
C TYR A 312 10.15 -12.63 -8.61
N ASP A 313 10.92 -13.33 -7.74
CA ASP A 313 11.77 -13.06 -6.55
C ASP A 313 12.05 -14.44 -5.91
N ASN A 314 13.01 -14.64 -4.97
CA ASN A 314 13.18 -15.95 -4.27
C ASN A 314 14.09 -16.01 -3.01
N PRO A 315 13.86 -15.30 -1.91
CA PRO A 315 14.72 -15.39 -0.73
C PRO A 315 14.86 -16.74 -0.03
N LYS A 316 14.13 -17.79 -0.45
CA LYS A 316 14.54 -19.17 -0.14
C LYS A 316 15.45 -19.83 -1.19
N ARG A 317 15.48 -19.40 -2.45
CA ARG A 317 16.09 -20.13 -3.59
C ARG A 317 15.54 -21.55 -3.76
N ILE A 318 14.23 -21.65 -3.67
CA ILE A 318 13.51 -22.90 -3.73
C ILE A 318 13.53 -23.55 -5.12
N SER A 319 14.15 -24.71 -5.20
CA SER A 319 14.32 -25.55 -6.39
C SER A 319 13.07 -26.21 -7.01
N GLY A 320 11.88 -25.59 -7.15
CA GLY A 320 10.78 -26.34 -7.80
C GLY A 320 9.34 -25.84 -8.07
N GLU A 321 8.96 -24.57 -8.05
CA GLU A 321 7.65 -24.07 -8.52
C GLU A 321 7.50 -23.68 -10.06
N ARG A 322 7.22 -24.58 -11.05
CA ARG A 322 7.08 -24.12 -12.49
C ARG A 322 5.76 -23.37 -12.68
N ASP A 323 5.75 -22.36 -13.53
CA ASP A 323 4.71 -21.32 -13.55
C ASP A 323 4.11 -21.02 -14.93
N SER A 324 2.88 -20.51 -14.99
CA SER A 324 2.09 -20.28 -16.20
C SER A 324 1.14 -19.11 -16.11
N SER A 325 1.29 -18.21 -15.13
CA SER A 325 0.14 -17.43 -14.69
C SER A 325 -0.21 -16.11 -15.43
N GLY A 326 -0.84 -15.05 -14.87
CA GLY A 326 -0.97 -13.75 -15.60
C GLY A 326 -2.29 -12.98 -15.54
N LEU A 327 -2.84 -12.64 -16.71
CA LEU A 327 -3.82 -11.57 -16.92
C LEU A 327 -4.99 -11.81 -17.84
N ARG A 328 -5.90 -10.86 -17.76
CA ARG A 328 -7.09 -10.75 -18.59
C ARG A 328 -7.48 -9.25 -18.71
N PHE A 329 -8.42 -8.89 -19.59
CA PHE A 329 -8.43 -7.63 -20.38
C PHE A 329 -9.74 -7.53 -21.24
N TYR A 330 -10.41 -6.42 -21.74
CA TYR A 330 -11.56 -6.46 -22.79
C TYR A 330 -12.03 -5.38 -23.87
N TYR A 331 -12.27 -5.65 -25.21
CA TYR A 331 -12.45 -4.70 -26.41
C TYR A 331 -13.80 -4.49 -27.18
N THR A 332 -14.42 -3.28 -27.36
CA THR A 332 -15.82 -3.09 -27.95
C THR A 332 -15.90 -2.11 -29.10
N PRO A 333 -16.75 -2.39 -30.10
CA PRO A 333 -17.17 -1.38 -31.05
C PRO A 333 -17.93 -0.18 -30.46
N ASN A 334 -18.50 -0.31 -29.26
CA ASN A 334 -19.11 0.77 -28.47
C ASN A 334 -18.04 1.71 -27.86
N VAL A 335 -17.03 2.11 -28.65
CA VAL A 335 -16.06 3.15 -28.27
C VAL A 335 -16.82 4.36 -27.76
N ARG A 336 -16.32 5.01 -26.72
CA ARG A 336 -17.02 6.16 -26.11
C ARG A 336 -16.29 7.45 -26.46
N GLN A 337 -16.19 8.38 -25.52
CA GLN A 337 -16.00 9.77 -25.88
C GLN A 337 -14.61 10.09 -26.41
N TYR A 338 -13.57 9.38 -25.97
CA TYR A 338 -12.18 9.75 -26.23
C TYR A 338 -11.19 8.62 -26.04
N ASP A 339 -9.98 8.87 -26.54
CA ASP A 339 -8.73 8.19 -26.22
C ASP A 339 -7.99 8.90 -25.06
N ALA A 340 -6.65 8.95 -25.04
CA ALA A 340 -5.89 8.28 -23.99
C ALA A 340 -4.41 8.76 -23.58
N GLY A 341 -4.05 8.91 -22.25
CA GLY A 341 -2.69 8.81 -21.54
C GLY A 341 -2.15 7.90 -20.24
N VAL A 342 -1.41 6.70 -20.22
CA VAL A 342 -0.26 5.99 -19.44
C VAL A 342 1.26 5.93 -20.11
N LEU A 343 2.61 6.29 -19.92
CA LEU A 343 3.89 6.89 -19.21
C LEU A 343 4.98 6.02 -18.55
N ASP A 344 6.25 6.55 -18.44
CA ASP A 344 7.50 5.94 -17.87
C ASP A 344 8.76 6.71 -17.32
N ILE A 345 8.59 7.44 -16.21
CA ILE A 345 9.51 8.00 -15.19
C ILE A 345 10.91 7.29 -15.08
N GLY A 346 11.89 7.78 -14.31
CA GLY A 346 13.10 7.14 -13.70
C GLY A 346 13.53 7.99 -12.51
N VAL A 347 14.07 7.42 -11.39
CA VAL A 347 15.51 7.19 -11.30
C VAL A 347 15.65 6.10 -12.29
N ASN A 348 16.31 6.46 -13.36
CA ASN A 348 16.86 5.49 -14.26
C ASN A 348 17.36 4.30 -13.47
N SER A 349 16.82 3.12 -13.79
CA SER A 349 17.27 1.80 -13.32
C SER A 349 18.77 1.57 -13.38
N ALA A 350 19.51 2.48 -13.99
CA ALA A 350 20.94 2.62 -13.85
C ALA A 350 21.42 2.85 -12.41
N THR A 351 22.70 2.54 -12.26
CA THR A 351 23.51 2.37 -11.06
C THR A 351 23.92 3.66 -10.33
N THR A 352 23.23 4.78 -10.57
CA THR A 352 23.90 6.08 -10.67
C THR A 352 24.15 6.80 -9.32
N HIS A 353 25.05 6.26 -8.49
CA HIS A 353 25.08 6.45 -7.03
C HIS A 353 26.45 6.25 -6.31
N VAL A 354 26.67 6.71 -5.04
CA VAL A 354 27.91 6.56 -4.19
C VAL A 354 27.63 6.71 -2.66
N ILE A 355 28.36 6.01 -1.75
CA ILE A 355 27.84 5.66 -0.39
C ILE A 355 28.83 5.48 0.83
N PRO A 356 28.40 5.64 2.13
CA PRO A 356 29.16 5.39 3.39
C PRO A 356 28.60 4.43 4.51
N PRO A 357 27.47 3.70 4.36
CA PRO A 357 26.76 2.79 5.32
C PRO A 357 26.16 3.06 6.75
N GLY A 358 24.93 3.60 6.91
CA GLY A 358 23.63 2.89 7.18
C GLY A 358 23.09 2.25 8.50
N ALA A 359 21.88 2.53 9.05
CA ALA A 359 21.10 3.76 9.34
C ALA A 359 19.58 3.59 9.62
N GLU A 360 18.89 4.71 9.85
CA GLU A 360 17.43 4.82 9.83
C GLU A 360 16.90 5.73 8.70
N SER A 361 17.75 6.25 7.78
CA SER A 361 17.57 7.67 7.40
C SER A 361 18.14 8.22 6.05
N PHE A 362 17.45 8.29 4.89
CA PHE A 362 17.93 9.09 3.69
C PHE A 362 16.89 9.45 2.61
N ASP A 363 16.90 10.66 2.04
CA ASP A 363 15.96 11.15 1.01
C ASP A 363 16.09 10.60 -0.45
N THR A 364 16.18 11.47 -1.48
CA THR A 364 15.31 11.42 -2.66
C THR A 364 14.95 12.85 -3.15
N THR A 365 15.09 13.34 -4.40
CA THR A 365 14.53 14.53 -5.13
C THR A 365 14.39 14.17 -6.63
N SER A 366 13.77 14.95 -7.53
CA SER A 366 13.60 14.66 -8.98
C SER A 366 12.96 15.81 -9.82
N PHE A 367 13.16 15.95 -11.13
CA PHE A 367 12.48 16.79 -12.17
C PHE A 367 12.66 16.12 -13.55
N CYS A 368 11.63 15.57 -14.19
CA CYS A 368 11.72 15.43 -15.65
C CYS A 368 11.71 16.86 -16.21
N PHE A 369 12.12 17.08 -17.46
CA PHE A 369 12.03 18.40 -18.08
C PHE A 369 11.02 18.42 -19.26
N GLY A 370 10.35 17.29 -19.48
CA GLY A 370 9.79 16.72 -20.71
C GLY A 370 8.35 16.94 -21.10
N LEU A 371 7.71 18.05 -20.74
CA LEU A 371 6.26 18.19 -20.94
C LEU A 371 5.86 19.11 -22.10
N ASP A 372 6.36 20.35 -22.08
CA ASP A 372 5.74 21.49 -22.79
C ASP A 372 5.50 21.30 -24.31
N PRO A 373 6.46 20.88 -25.16
CA PRO A 373 6.18 20.60 -26.58
C PRO A 373 5.06 19.61 -26.88
N TYR A 374 4.79 18.61 -26.03
CA TYR A 374 3.65 17.72 -26.24
C TYR A 374 2.32 18.33 -25.73
N LEU A 375 2.36 19.36 -24.88
CA LEU A 375 1.23 20.26 -24.59
C LEU A 375 0.95 21.12 -25.85
N GLN A 376 2.02 21.64 -26.42
CA GLN A 376 1.98 22.64 -27.49
C GLN A 376 1.66 22.06 -28.88
N GLU A 377 1.99 20.78 -29.14
CA GLU A 377 1.55 20.04 -30.33
C GLU A 377 0.01 19.97 -30.43
N LEU A 378 -0.67 20.25 -29.31
CA LEU A 378 -1.89 19.55 -28.95
C LEU A 378 -3.04 20.48 -28.53
N GLY A 379 -2.71 21.50 -27.73
CA GLY A 379 -3.42 22.77 -27.70
C GLY A 379 -4.79 22.80 -27.01
N GLN A 380 -5.08 21.87 -26.08
CA GLN A 380 -6.28 21.94 -25.22
C GLN A 380 -5.91 22.01 -23.72
N PRO A 381 -6.87 21.80 -22.80
CA PRO A 381 -6.57 21.52 -21.41
C PRO A 381 -7.12 20.17 -20.93
N ILE A 382 -6.74 19.71 -19.75
CA ILE A 382 -5.93 20.42 -18.74
C ILE A 382 -6.32 19.97 -17.34
N LYS A 383 -6.79 18.75 -17.12
CA LYS A 383 -7.68 18.44 -15.99
C LYS A 383 -7.64 16.95 -15.73
N VAL A 384 -7.24 16.57 -14.53
CA VAL A 384 -6.58 15.27 -14.29
C VAL A 384 -6.89 14.72 -12.91
N PHE A 385 -6.07 13.80 -12.38
CA PHE A 385 -6.43 12.96 -11.24
C PHE A 385 -5.29 12.24 -10.48
N ALA A 386 -4.08 11.89 -10.99
CA ALA A 386 -3.38 10.66 -10.54
C ALA A 386 -1.86 10.68 -10.13
N SER A 387 -1.40 9.85 -9.16
CA SER A 387 -0.03 9.27 -8.98
C SER A 387 0.04 8.15 -7.90
N MET A 388 0.28 6.85 -8.21
CA MET A 388 -0.08 5.66 -7.36
C MET A 388 1.03 4.84 -6.71
N PRO A 389 2.26 5.25 -6.57
CA PRO A 389 3.34 4.46 -5.98
C PRO A 389 3.71 2.95 -6.17
N HIS A 390 5.02 2.60 -6.00
CA HIS A 390 5.81 1.61 -6.80
C HIS A 390 7.34 1.70 -6.51
N ALA A 391 8.22 0.67 -6.62
CA ALA A 391 9.63 0.82 -7.08
C ALA A 391 10.50 -0.45 -7.10
N HIS A 392 10.60 -1.17 -5.96
CA HIS A 392 11.87 -1.61 -5.32
C HIS A 392 11.65 -2.36 -3.99
N LEU A 393 12.68 -2.48 -3.14
CA LEU A 393 12.69 -3.21 -1.83
C LEU A 393 11.66 -2.86 -0.70
N ALA A 394 12.14 -2.40 0.47
CA ALA A 394 11.46 -2.41 1.79
C ALA A 394 11.30 -1.10 2.64
N GLY A 395 10.48 -0.09 2.31
CA GLY A 395 10.40 1.15 3.12
C GLY A 395 9.76 2.39 2.46
N THR A 396 9.45 3.56 3.06
CA THR A 396 8.06 4.14 2.99
C THR A 396 7.51 5.27 2.08
N ALA A 397 8.06 6.48 1.94
CA ALA A 397 7.55 7.64 1.15
C ALA A 397 8.36 8.61 0.25
N VAL A 398 7.82 8.74 -0.94
CA VAL A 398 7.78 10.01 -1.66
C VAL A 398 6.79 10.97 -1.00
N ARG A 399 7.13 12.25 -0.75
CA ARG A 399 6.43 13.50 -1.24
C ARG A 399 5.69 13.26 -2.61
N THR A 400 4.57 13.86 -3.00
CA THR A 400 4.35 14.13 -4.46
C THR A 400 4.52 15.65 -4.69
N LYS A 401 4.61 16.28 -5.89
CA LYS A 401 4.52 17.78 -6.11
C LYS A 401 4.63 18.17 -7.67
N LEU A 402 3.55 18.63 -8.38
CA LEU A 402 3.23 19.14 -9.80
C LEU A 402 3.00 20.70 -10.10
N VAL A 403 4.01 21.55 -10.16
CA VAL A 403 4.00 23.02 -9.95
C VAL A 403 3.33 23.70 -11.10
N ARG A 404 2.89 24.94 -10.88
CA ARG A 404 3.25 26.02 -11.80
C ARG A 404 3.68 27.20 -10.99
N ASN A 405 4.49 28.06 -11.58
CA ASN A 405 4.85 29.34 -10.99
C ASN A 405 5.46 29.17 -9.58
N GLY A 406 6.17 28.07 -9.33
CA GLY A 406 6.79 27.73 -8.05
C GLY A 406 5.85 27.32 -6.91
N VAL A 407 4.53 27.27 -7.14
CA VAL A 407 3.50 27.14 -6.10
C VAL A 407 2.71 25.85 -6.22
N MET A 408 2.56 25.17 -5.10
CA MET A 408 2.19 23.77 -4.99
C MET A 408 0.70 23.44 -5.26
N GLN A 409 0.26 23.08 -6.45
CA GLN A 409 -1.15 23.14 -6.86
C GLN A 409 -2.25 21.98 -6.78
N SER A 410 -2.01 20.66 -6.53
CA SER A 410 -2.82 19.41 -6.81
C SER A 410 -2.32 18.02 -6.31
N TYR A 411 -2.49 17.56 -5.03
CA TYR A 411 -2.11 16.19 -4.59
C TYR A 411 -3.10 15.12 -5.08
N VAL A 412 -2.99 14.87 -6.37
CA VAL A 412 -2.82 13.53 -6.92
C VAL A 412 -1.71 12.67 -6.25
N GLY A 413 -1.50 12.77 -4.92
CA GLY A 413 -0.76 11.84 -4.05
C GLY A 413 -1.58 11.63 -2.75
N ARG A 414 -1.17 10.76 -1.82
CA ARG A 414 -2.00 10.28 -0.68
C ARG A 414 -1.44 8.97 -0.16
N ASP A 415 -0.57 9.07 0.82
CA ASP A 415 -0.40 8.05 1.84
C ASP A 415 -0.09 8.66 3.22
N GLU A 416 0.23 7.82 4.22
CA GLU A 416 1.24 7.88 5.30
C GLU A 416 1.81 6.55 5.74
N THR A 417 1.29 5.34 5.47
CA THR A 417 2.16 4.19 5.21
C THR A 417 1.47 3.07 4.47
N TYR A 418 2.19 1.99 4.28
CA TYR A 418 2.48 1.45 2.99
C TYR A 418 3.14 0.05 3.29
N ASP A 419 2.85 -0.99 2.50
CA ASP A 419 3.32 -2.41 2.53
C ASP A 419 3.58 -2.99 1.06
N PHE A 420 4.64 -3.76 0.76
CA PHE A 420 5.28 -4.13 -0.56
C PHE A 420 4.64 -5.11 -1.56
N ASP A 421 4.04 -6.19 -1.14
CA ASP A 421 2.86 -6.67 -1.84
C ASP A 421 1.61 -5.69 -1.97
N LEU A 422 1.61 -4.35 -1.85
CA LEU A 422 0.37 -3.52 -1.85
C LEU A 422 0.51 -2.07 -2.41
N GLN A 423 -0.04 -1.71 -3.58
CA GLN A 423 0.06 -0.39 -4.26
C GLN A 423 -1.14 -0.07 -5.23
N GLU A 424 -1.89 1.03 -5.10
CA GLU A 424 -3.13 1.30 -5.86
C GLU A 424 -3.57 2.78 -5.73
N ILE A 425 -3.94 3.53 -6.77
CA ILE A 425 -5.07 3.29 -7.62
C ILE A 425 -6.21 4.17 -7.20
N ARG A 426 -6.07 5.43 -6.71
CA ARG A 426 -7.05 6.17 -5.85
C ARG A 426 -7.61 7.54 -6.35
N LEU A 427 -8.90 7.96 -6.26
CA LEU A 427 -9.38 9.32 -6.72
C LEU A 427 -10.81 9.70 -6.22
N LEU A 428 -11.28 10.97 -6.36
CA LEU A 428 -12.42 11.57 -5.60
C LEU A 428 -13.54 12.34 -6.46
N ASP A 429 -14.08 13.54 -6.13
CA ASP A 429 -15.09 14.32 -6.97
C ASP A 429 -14.79 15.87 -7.14
N PRO A 430 -15.45 16.73 -7.98
CA PRO A 430 -14.96 17.81 -8.96
C PRO A 430 -14.21 19.11 -8.42
N GLU A 431 -13.91 20.27 -9.08
CA GLU A 431 -14.46 21.07 -10.21
C GLU A 431 -13.61 22.16 -11.05
N VAL A 432 -12.25 22.20 -11.24
CA VAL A 432 -11.57 23.08 -12.31
C VAL A 432 -10.07 23.68 -12.31
N VAL A 433 -8.91 23.15 -11.78
CA VAL A 433 -7.43 23.68 -11.73
C VAL A 433 -6.04 22.66 -11.65
N VAL A 434 -4.99 22.02 -12.45
CA VAL A 434 -4.02 21.76 -13.78
C VAL A 434 -3.50 22.67 -15.08
N LYS A 435 -2.22 22.82 -15.56
CA LYS A 435 -1.88 23.55 -16.90
C LYS A 435 -0.54 23.26 -17.69
N GLU A 436 -0.31 23.92 -18.85
CA GLU A 436 1.00 24.03 -19.57
C GLU A 436 1.99 24.93 -18.80
N GLY A 437 3.30 24.67 -18.87
CA GLY A 437 4.33 25.35 -18.08
C GLY A 437 4.35 24.88 -16.62
N ASP A 438 3.67 23.76 -16.35
CA ASP A 438 3.62 23.08 -15.07
C ASP A 438 4.84 22.12 -14.95
N LEU A 439 5.22 21.75 -13.73
CA LEU A 439 6.50 21.08 -13.40
C LEU A 439 6.29 19.95 -12.40
N LEU A 440 6.52 18.69 -12.78
CA LEU A 440 6.08 17.55 -11.98
C LEU A 440 7.03 16.97 -10.93
N ILE A 441 8.33 17.30 -10.97
CA ILE A 441 9.35 16.99 -9.97
C ILE A 441 9.42 15.44 -9.64
N THR A 442 10.20 14.95 -8.68
CA THR A 442 9.98 13.81 -7.75
C THR A 442 10.90 13.99 -6.52
N GLU A 443 11.07 12.97 -5.69
CA GLU A 443 12.00 12.70 -4.58
C GLU A 443 11.79 11.16 -4.29
N CYS A 444 12.38 10.49 -3.27
CA CYS A 444 12.20 9.04 -2.98
C CYS A 444 12.28 8.67 -1.42
N THR A 445 13.41 8.53 -0.67
CA THR A 445 13.53 8.53 0.85
C THR A 445 13.87 7.17 1.69
N TYR A 446 14.29 7.01 3.01
CA TYR A 446 14.91 5.73 3.63
C TYR A 446 14.90 5.30 5.14
N LYS A 447 15.04 3.96 5.39
CA LYS A 447 15.56 3.16 6.58
C LYS A 447 16.55 2.05 6.20
N THR A 448 17.20 1.39 7.17
CA THR A 448 18.00 0.18 6.94
C THR A 448 17.92 -0.92 8.04
N THR A 449 17.92 -2.24 7.77
CA THR A 449 17.95 -3.37 8.76
C THR A 449 18.49 -4.74 8.24
N ASP A 450 19.39 -5.57 8.81
CA ASP A 450 20.36 -5.52 9.94
C ASP A 450 21.86 -5.56 9.50
N ARG A 451 22.12 -6.10 8.29
CA ARG A 451 23.41 -6.33 7.60
C ARG A 451 24.30 -5.06 7.33
N THR A 452 25.12 -4.98 6.26
CA THR A 452 26.47 -4.39 6.41
C THR A 452 27.21 -3.82 5.17
N LYS A 453 26.56 -3.26 4.13
CA LYS A 453 27.30 -2.75 2.95
C LYS A 453 26.49 -1.73 2.18
N VAL A 454 27.14 -1.01 1.27
CA VAL A 454 26.44 -0.45 0.10
C VAL A 454 25.63 -1.52 -0.62
N THR A 455 24.41 -1.21 -1.01
CA THR A 455 23.54 -2.04 -1.85
C THR A 455 23.47 -1.43 -3.26
N LEU A 456 23.62 -2.18 -4.34
CA LEU A 456 24.70 -3.17 -4.54
C LEU A 456 25.36 -2.91 -5.91
N GLY A 457 25.39 -3.86 -6.86
CA GLY A 457 26.17 -3.83 -8.12
C GLY A 457 25.49 -3.58 -9.49
N GLY A 458 24.18 -3.32 -9.60
CA GLY A 458 23.47 -3.01 -10.85
C GLY A 458 22.93 -4.13 -11.77
N LEU A 459 23.18 -5.42 -11.51
CA LEU A 459 22.76 -6.57 -12.32
C LEU A 459 22.19 -7.79 -11.51
N GLY A 460 21.72 -7.56 -10.27
CA GLY A 460 20.63 -8.35 -9.68
C GLY A 460 20.84 -9.07 -8.32
N SER A 461 21.69 -8.62 -7.39
CA SER A 461 21.91 -9.26 -6.08
C SER A 461 22.48 -8.33 -4.96
N ARG A 462 21.93 -7.15 -4.66
CA ARG A 462 20.52 -6.71 -4.77
C ARG A 462 20.38 -5.29 -5.31
N GLU A 463 19.74 -5.14 -6.46
CA GLU A 463 20.23 -4.16 -7.44
C GLU A 463 19.12 -3.49 -8.29
N GLU A 464 18.70 -2.29 -7.88
CA GLU A 464 18.66 -1.12 -8.77
C GLU A 464 17.38 -0.35 -9.25
N MET A 465 16.27 -0.16 -8.49
CA MET A 465 15.03 0.49 -9.05
C MET A 465 14.18 1.55 -8.21
N CYS A 466 14.05 2.86 -8.61
CA CYS A 466 12.92 3.83 -8.32
C CYS A 466 11.94 3.71 -9.50
N ILE A 467 11.23 2.57 -9.74
CA ILE A 467 10.49 2.37 -11.02
C ILE A 467 8.97 2.06 -10.75
N ASN A 468 8.07 3.06 -11.05
CA ASN A 468 6.70 3.41 -10.54
C ASN A 468 5.95 4.56 -11.42
N PHE A 469 4.77 5.27 -11.24
CA PHE A 469 3.69 5.87 -12.19
C PHE A 469 2.61 7.06 -11.93
N ILE A 470 2.39 8.01 -12.93
CA ILE A 470 1.56 9.31 -13.25
C ILE A 470 0.03 9.41 -13.75
N GLN A 471 -0.42 9.60 -15.03
CA GLN A 471 -1.90 9.72 -15.39
C GLN A 471 -2.58 10.63 -16.52
N TYR A 472 -2.20 10.86 -17.79
CA TYR A 472 -2.87 11.84 -18.75
C TYR A 472 -4.18 11.41 -19.46
N TYR A 473 -4.91 12.33 -20.09
CA TYR A 473 -5.95 12.06 -21.14
C TYR A 473 -6.16 13.33 -22.06
N PRO A 474 -6.70 13.54 -23.31
CA PRO A 474 -7.25 12.45 -24.94
C PRO A 474 -5.94 11.69 -25.51
N ARG A 475 -5.49 11.34 -26.80
CA ARG A 475 -4.20 10.52 -27.17
C ARG A 475 -3.14 10.95 -28.30
N ILE A 476 -1.94 11.47 -27.98
CA ILE A 476 -0.68 11.38 -28.83
C ILE A 476 0.55 10.74 -28.12
N LYS A 477 1.75 11.40 -28.04
CA LYS A 477 3.07 10.72 -28.22
C LYS A 477 4.33 11.12 -27.37
N LEU A 478 4.23 11.61 -26.13
CA LEU A 478 5.39 11.68 -25.23
C LEU A 478 5.71 10.31 -24.67
N SER A 479 6.61 9.60 -25.32
CA SER A 479 7.31 8.51 -24.68
C SER A 479 8.22 9.07 -23.62
N ARG A 480 9.52 9.18 -23.94
CA ARG A 480 10.51 9.50 -22.96
C ARG A 480 10.57 10.90 -22.46
N CYS A 481 10.87 10.96 -21.18
CA CYS A 481 11.48 12.05 -20.49
C CYS A 481 12.50 11.46 -19.55
N TYR A 482 13.27 10.49 -20.08
CA TYR A 482 14.47 9.76 -19.63
C TYR A 482 15.40 10.61 -18.72
N THR A 483 16.47 10.05 -18.14
CA THR A 483 17.37 10.75 -17.19
C THR A 483 18.52 9.82 -16.80
N ALA A 484 19.54 10.34 -16.10
CA ALA A 484 20.35 9.58 -15.16
C ALA A 484 21.08 10.54 -14.18
N LEU A 485 21.27 10.19 -12.91
CA LEU A 485 21.94 11.02 -11.88
C LEU A 485 23.38 11.36 -12.16
N ASP A 486 23.64 12.62 -12.53
CA ASP A 486 24.93 13.21 -12.77
C ASP A 486 25.84 12.98 -11.58
N ILE A 487 26.49 11.84 -11.71
CA ILE A 487 27.35 11.33 -10.69
C ILE A 487 28.55 12.25 -10.46
N ASN A 488 28.77 13.14 -11.43
CA ASN A 488 29.82 14.12 -11.45
C ASN A 488 29.71 15.12 -10.32
N GLN A 489 28.80 14.99 -9.36
CA GLN A 489 29.14 15.38 -8.01
C GLN A 489 28.58 14.43 -6.92
N GLN A 490 29.09 13.20 -6.75
CA GLN A 490 28.67 12.27 -5.65
C GLN A 490 29.69 11.88 -4.56
N ALA A 491 31.02 11.92 -4.78
CA ALA A 491 32.17 11.63 -3.88
C ALA A 491 33.30 12.65 -3.36
N THR A 492 33.56 13.96 -3.67
CA THR A 492 32.81 15.26 -3.36
C THR A 492 33.40 16.58 -2.26
N PHE A 493 33.36 16.94 -0.80
CA PHE A 493 33.58 16.36 0.79
C PHE A 493 34.80 15.51 1.52
N PHE A 494 35.07 14.18 1.39
CA PHE A 494 36.43 13.55 1.40
C PHE A 494 37.19 13.31 0.03
N GLY A 495 36.59 12.71 -1.02
CA GLY A 495 37.13 12.42 -2.39
C GLY A 495 37.53 13.52 -3.45
N ILE A 496 36.96 13.57 -4.72
CA ILE A 496 37.67 13.81 -6.04
C ILE A 496 36.63 14.21 -7.35
N TYR A 497 36.59 14.74 -8.70
CA TYR A 497 37.11 15.69 -9.93
C TYR A 497 36.24 15.74 -11.25
N TYR A 498 36.41 14.74 -12.15
CA TYR A 498 35.97 14.34 -13.50
C TYR A 498 36.50 12.89 -13.70
N ALA A 499 35.58 11.94 -13.90
CA ALA A 499 35.62 10.47 -13.49
C ALA A 499 34.81 9.98 -14.87
N HIS A 500 34.91 8.71 -15.34
CA HIS A 500 34.02 8.03 -16.32
C HIS A 500 32.49 7.89 -16.01
N TRP A 501 31.75 7.20 -16.90
CA TRP A 501 30.31 6.87 -16.75
C TRP A 501 29.90 5.40 -16.98
N GLU A 502 30.69 4.57 -17.65
CA GLU A 502 30.45 3.11 -17.68
C GLU A 502 30.95 2.43 -16.41
N TYR A 503 30.59 1.16 -16.17
CA TYR A 503 31.47 0.22 -15.48
C TYR A 503 32.87 0.17 -16.15
N PRO A 504 34.02 0.14 -15.44
CA PRO A 504 34.18 0.05 -13.98
C PRO A 504 34.27 1.42 -13.24
N PHE A 505 33.46 2.39 -13.68
CA PHE A 505 33.54 3.84 -13.46
C PHE A 505 34.94 4.44 -13.15
N PRO A 506 36.05 4.01 -13.76
CA PRO A 506 37.33 3.94 -13.06
C PRO A 506 37.96 5.31 -12.79
N ILE A 507 38.43 5.57 -11.55
CA ILE A 507 38.89 6.88 -11.09
C ILE A 507 40.03 7.48 -11.94
N TYR A 508 39.81 8.62 -12.61
CA TYR A 508 40.77 9.25 -13.53
C TYR A 508 41.73 10.33 -13.01
N TYR A 509 41.50 10.97 -11.87
CA TYR A 509 42.28 12.14 -11.47
C TYR A 509 42.51 12.22 -9.94
N PRO A 510 43.04 13.35 -9.41
CA PRO A 510 44.10 14.11 -10.07
C PRO A 510 45.34 13.26 -10.25
N ALA A 511 45.57 12.34 -9.30
CA ALA A 511 46.67 11.39 -9.29
C ALA A 511 46.64 10.40 -8.10
N ASN A 512 46.22 10.80 -6.89
CA ASN A 512 46.74 10.22 -5.64
C ASN A 512 46.03 8.98 -5.02
N LEU A 513 45.04 8.36 -5.66
CA LEU A 513 45.33 7.23 -6.56
C LEU A 513 44.16 6.88 -7.48
N VAL A 514 44.43 6.99 -8.77
CA VAL A 514 43.65 6.62 -9.97
C VAL A 514 43.41 5.09 -10.10
N ASN A 515 43.45 4.37 -8.98
CA ASN A 515 43.55 2.91 -8.90
C ASN A 515 42.42 2.27 -8.09
N GLN A 516 41.44 3.04 -7.63
CA GLN A 516 40.29 2.51 -6.92
C GLN A 516 38.99 2.89 -7.61
N THR A 517 37.97 2.25 -7.10
CA THR A 517 36.57 2.54 -7.26
C THR A 517 36.16 2.97 -5.84
N VAL A 518 36.03 2.02 -4.90
CA VAL A 518 36.41 2.03 -3.46
C VAL A 518 36.69 0.58 -3.03
N ILE A 519 37.85 0.29 -2.43
CA ILE A 519 38.36 -1.10 -2.26
C ILE A 519 39.11 -1.37 -0.92
N ASP A 520 40.07 -0.53 -0.53
CA ASP A 520 41.23 -1.01 0.26
C ASP A 520 41.02 -1.21 1.79
N VAL A 521 40.40 -0.24 2.50
CA VAL A 521 40.36 -0.19 3.98
C VAL A 521 39.15 0.58 4.54
N ILE A 522 38.58 0.26 5.73
CA ILE A 522 38.51 -1.05 6.43
C ILE A 522 38.49 -1.10 8.00
N ASN A 523 38.66 -0.03 8.81
CA ASN A 523 39.36 -0.18 10.12
C ASN A 523 38.65 -0.31 11.53
N GLN A 524 37.69 0.53 11.96
CA GLN A 524 37.81 1.19 13.31
C GLN A 524 36.94 0.79 14.57
N HIS A 525 36.12 -0.30 14.60
CA HIS A 525 35.04 -0.74 15.55
C HIS A 525 33.75 0.14 15.78
N PRO A 526 32.52 -0.47 15.78
CA PRO A 526 31.17 0.08 15.39
C PRO A 526 30.84 0.68 13.98
N TRP A 527 30.16 1.86 13.85
CA TRP A 527 29.92 2.88 12.72
C TRP A 527 28.52 3.49 12.89
N THR A 528 28.33 4.78 12.57
CA THR A 528 27.32 5.67 13.18
C THR A 528 27.09 7.03 12.45
N ASN A 529 27.15 8.22 13.08
CA ASN A 529 26.29 9.34 12.66
C ASN A 529 26.94 10.70 12.32
N GLU A 530 26.07 11.65 11.95
CA GLU A 530 26.28 12.95 11.31
C GLU A 530 27.01 12.99 9.98
N GLU A 531 27.68 11.93 9.54
CA GLU A 531 28.52 12.16 8.35
C GLU A 531 27.66 12.33 7.11
N ALA A 532 26.43 11.87 7.20
CA ALA A 532 25.46 11.99 6.15
C ALA A 532 25.06 13.46 5.89
N GLU A 533 25.13 14.43 6.81
CA GLU A 533 24.58 15.81 6.66
C GLU A 533 25.57 16.92 6.30
N ARG A 534 26.80 16.47 6.15
CA ARG A 534 28.06 17.20 5.70
C ARG A 534 28.07 16.44 4.24
N PHE A 535 27.31 15.32 4.02
CA PHE A 535 26.49 14.98 2.81
C PHE A 535 25.02 15.59 2.80
N GLU A 536 23.96 14.92 2.23
CA GLU A 536 22.59 15.34 1.72
C GLU A 536 22.54 16.74 1.08
N GLN A 537 23.05 17.78 1.75
CA GLN A 537 22.95 19.24 1.51
C GLN A 537 23.27 19.72 0.10
N HIS A 538 23.94 18.86 -0.65
CA HIS A 538 24.45 19.18 -1.96
C HIS A 538 23.33 19.38 -2.98
N VAL A 539 22.15 18.83 -2.78
CA VAL A 539 21.06 18.95 -3.74
C VAL A 539 20.46 20.35 -3.76
N ARG A 540 20.62 21.18 -2.72
CA ARG A 540 20.24 22.60 -2.81
C ARG A 540 21.29 23.44 -3.60
N ASN A 541 22.16 22.79 -4.39
CA ASN A 541 23.24 23.40 -5.17
C ASN A 541 23.48 22.80 -6.60
N GLY A 542 23.48 21.47 -6.80
CA GLY A 542 24.04 20.83 -8.03
C GLY A 542 23.12 20.61 -9.27
N GLN A 543 23.57 19.73 -10.17
CA GLN A 543 23.17 19.60 -11.59
C GLN A 543 22.51 18.27 -11.95
N VAL A 544 21.82 18.26 -13.10
CA VAL A 544 20.71 17.36 -13.42
C VAL A 544 20.60 17.07 -14.94
N TYR A 545 20.52 15.81 -15.38
CA TYR A 545 20.37 15.42 -16.81
C TYR A 545 19.01 14.80 -17.19
N SER A 546 17.99 15.58 -17.55
CA SER A 546 16.88 14.99 -18.31
C SER A 546 17.39 14.31 -19.59
N TYR A 547 16.84 13.15 -19.93
CA TYR A 547 16.74 12.59 -21.28
C TYR A 547 15.25 12.45 -21.66
N ASN A 548 14.85 12.05 -22.88
CA ASN A 548 13.43 11.99 -23.36
C ASN A 548 13.28 11.19 -24.69
N ILE A 549 12.05 10.96 -25.23
CA ILE A 549 11.68 10.26 -26.50
C ILE A 549 10.21 10.55 -26.96
N PRO A 550 9.88 10.67 -28.28
CA PRO A 550 8.52 10.43 -28.81
C PRO A 550 8.14 8.95 -29.08
N ASP A 551 6.86 8.59 -29.19
CA ASP A 551 6.41 7.19 -29.44
C ASP A 551 6.91 6.53 -30.80
N GLU A 552 7.76 7.16 -31.67
CA GLU A 552 7.78 6.95 -33.15
C GLU A 552 9.07 6.52 -33.99
N ALA A 553 10.36 6.75 -33.64
CA ALA A 553 11.60 6.32 -34.39
C ALA A 553 12.62 5.29 -33.74
N ASN A 554 13.85 5.64 -33.25
CA ASN A 554 14.83 4.63 -32.71
C ASN A 554 16.20 5.08 -32.07
N ASP A 555 16.55 6.36 -31.92
CA ASP A 555 17.98 6.80 -31.85
C ASP A 555 18.29 7.93 -30.83
N TYR A 556 19.22 7.73 -29.87
CA TYR A 556 19.48 8.61 -28.70
C TYR A 556 19.76 10.09 -29.06
N GLN A 557 18.72 10.93 -29.10
CA GLN A 557 18.85 12.39 -29.17
C GLN A 557 19.19 12.97 -27.79
N LEU A 558 20.47 12.87 -27.44
CA LEU A 558 21.11 13.81 -26.53
C LEU A 558 20.97 15.24 -27.10
N ILE A 559 20.02 16.02 -26.57
CA ILE A 559 20.05 17.47 -26.74
C ILE A 559 20.95 18.05 -25.65
N ASP A 560 22.25 17.93 -25.89
CA ASP A 560 23.28 18.70 -25.18
C ASP A 560 22.97 20.20 -25.30
N GLN A 561 22.54 20.87 -24.23
CA GLN A 561 23.00 22.24 -23.89
C GLN A 561 23.04 22.51 -22.37
N PRO A 562 24.15 23.04 -21.84
CA PRO A 562 24.24 23.50 -20.45
C PRO A 562 23.83 24.97 -20.30
N ALA A 563 23.10 25.28 -19.23
CA ALA A 563 22.78 26.66 -18.84
C ALA A 563 23.96 27.36 -18.10
N ASP A 564 25.09 27.58 -18.78
CA ASP A 564 26.22 28.35 -18.24
C ASP A 564 26.00 29.88 -18.34
N PRO A 565 26.17 30.68 -17.27
CA PRO A 565 25.61 32.03 -17.18
C PRO A 565 26.49 33.16 -17.75
N THR A 566 27.25 32.95 -18.84
CA THR A 566 28.38 33.86 -19.21
C THR A 566 28.48 34.41 -20.65
N VAL A 567 27.38 34.83 -21.30
CA VAL A 567 27.43 35.67 -22.53
C VAL A 567 26.40 36.85 -22.48
N PRO A 568 26.68 38.08 -22.99
CA PRO A 568 25.90 39.29 -22.66
C PRO A 568 24.91 39.82 -23.74
N ASP A 569 24.01 40.70 -23.26
CA ASP A 569 23.14 41.67 -23.96
C ASP A 569 21.95 41.10 -24.78
N ASP A 570 20.70 41.60 -24.71
CA ASP A 570 20.08 42.71 -23.96
C ASP A 570 18.54 42.48 -23.84
N ASN A 571 17.93 42.81 -22.69
CA ASN A 571 16.47 42.73 -22.32
C ASN A 571 15.95 41.56 -21.43
N SER A 572 16.75 40.91 -20.58
CA SER A 572 16.23 40.09 -19.46
C SER A 572 16.29 40.84 -18.13
N VAL A 573 15.17 40.91 -17.40
CA VAL A 573 15.12 41.50 -16.05
C VAL A 573 15.59 40.48 -15.03
N SER A 574 16.80 40.70 -14.49
CA SER A 574 17.34 39.93 -13.38
C SER A 574 16.46 40.01 -12.13
N ILE A 575 16.22 38.87 -11.48
CA ILE A 575 15.90 38.83 -10.04
C ILE A 575 17.03 38.08 -9.34
N THR A 576 18.06 38.82 -8.95
CA THR A 576 18.96 38.39 -7.87
C THR A 576 18.30 38.76 -6.55
N GLY A 577 17.97 37.76 -5.74
CA GLY A 577 17.26 37.92 -4.47
C GLY A 577 17.74 36.94 -3.40
N GLU A 578 18.90 37.26 -2.80
CA GLU A 578 19.36 36.77 -1.49
C GLU A 578 19.08 35.29 -1.11
N ARG A 579 19.94 34.36 -1.58
CA ARG A 579 20.19 33.04 -0.94
C ARG A 579 20.84 33.20 0.46
N THR A 580 20.32 34.06 1.33
CA THR A 580 20.86 34.35 2.68
C THR A 580 19.77 34.69 3.70
N LEU A 581 19.09 33.66 4.19
CA LEU A 581 18.33 33.53 5.44
C LEU A 581 17.91 32.05 5.45
N TRP A 582 18.35 31.14 6.33
CA TRP A 582 18.78 31.27 7.72
C TRP A 582 19.91 30.29 8.07
N SER A 583 20.99 30.76 8.72
CA SER A 583 21.97 29.88 9.35
C SER A 583 22.10 30.13 10.86
N HIS A 584 21.84 29.06 11.62
CA HIS A 584 22.21 28.81 13.03
C HIS A 584 21.52 29.62 14.16
N HIS A 585 20.88 28.89 15.09
CA HIS A 585 21.31 28.86 16.50
C HIS A 585 20.66 27.74 17.34
N ARG A 586 21.38 26.63 17.58
CA ARG A 586 21.26 25.80 18.81
C ARG A 586 22.58 25.89 19.59
N THR A 587 22.58 26.45 20.82
CA THR A 587 23.24 25.86 22.03
C THR A 587 23.22 26.76 23.30
N LYS A 588 22.45 26.29 24.30
CA LYS A 588 22.84 26.03 25.72
C LYS A 588 23.64 27.08 26.56
N ILE A 589 22.98 27.49 27.67
CA ILE A 589 23.49 27.64 29.08
C ILE A 589 23.90 29.05 29.62
N ALA A 590 22.91 29.67 30.30
CA ALA A 590 22.93 30.21 31.68
C ALA A 590 23.57 31.56 32.12
N ALA A 591 22.92 32.10 33.18
CA ALA A 591 23.34 33.09 34.20
C ALA A 591 23.39 34.60 33.82
N GLY A 592 22.34 35.36 34.23
CA GLY A 592 22.21 36.81 33.97
C GLY A 592 21.99 37.72 35.19
N VAL A 593 20.96 37.45 36.03
CA VAL A 593 20.51 38.26 37.22
C VAL A 593 19.97 39.66 36.83
N THR A 594 18.73 40.09 37.13
CA THR A 594 17.97 40.35 38.39
C THR A 594 16.49 40.63 38.01
N THR A 595 15.42 40.45 38.80
CA THR A 595 15.26 40.23 40.26
C THR A 595 13.90 39.56 40.59
N GLN A 596 13.95 38.52 41.42
CA GLN A 596 13.05 38.20 42.54
C GLN A 596 11.51 38.03 42.41
N ASP A 597 11.11 36.81 42.78
CA ASP A 597 10.09 36.45 43.80
C ASP A 597 8.59 36.28 43.45
N SER A 598 8.27 35.00 43.20
CA SER A 598 7.50 34.15 44.14
C SER A 598 6.04 33.76 43.84
N ARG A 599 5.85 32.42 43.77
CA ARG A 599 4.81 31.58 44.41
C ARG A 599 3.30 31.81 44.11
N LEU A 600 2.63 30.67 43.89
CA LEU A 600 1.26 30.27 44.27
C LEU A 600 0.21 31.39 44.53
N PHE A 601 -0.98 31.28 43.91
CA PHE A 601 -2.19 30.79 44.61
C PHE A 601 -3.41 30.74 43.69
N CYS A 602 -4.22 29.68 43.83
CA CYS A 602 -5.62 29.71 43.44
C CYS A 602 -6.46 30.45 44.50
N LYS A 603 -7.53 31.12 44.04
CA LYS A 603 -8.72 31.60 44.80
C LYS A 603 -8.63 32.85 45.71
N ASN A 604 -9.61 33.73 45.44
CA ASN A 604 -10.48 34.46 46.38
C ASN A 604 -9.95 35.67 47.17
N LYS A 605 -10.56 36.84 46.91
CA LYS A 605 -11.76 37.35 47.63
C LYS A 605 -12.42 38.50 46.83
N ASP A 606 -13.68 38.91 47.04
CA ASP A 606 -14.31 39.20 48.35
C ASP A 606 -15.87 39.23 48.39
N LEU A 607 -16.41 39.25 49.63
CA LEU A 607 -17.74 39.77 50.07
C LEU A 607 -19.10 39.06 49.72
N HIS A 608 -19.55 38.17 50.65
CA HIS A 608 -20.79 38.21 51.48
C HIS A 608 -22.18 38.73 50.96
N ALA A 609 -23.39 38.23 51.33
CA ALA A 609 -23.86 37.10 52.19
C ALA A 609 -25.40 36.82 52.12
N ILE A 610 -25.81 35.55 52.38
CA ILE A 610 -27.01 34.95 53.09
C ILE A 610 -28.24 35.89 53.39
N PRO A 611 -29.54 35.56 53.11
CA PRO A 611 -30.25 34.30 53.49
C PRO A 611 -31.32 33.68 52.53
N ASP A 612 -31.68 32.41 52.82
CA ASP A 612 -32.82 31.57 52.35
C ASP A 612 -34.16 31.96 53.07
N PRO A 613 -35.41 31.57 52.64
CA PRO A 613 -35.88 30.16 52.63
C PRO A 613 -36.98 29.72 51.62
N ASP A 614 -37.08 28.39 51.40
CA ASP A 614 -38.26 27.51 51.13
C ASP A 614 -39.57 28.03 50.49
N TYR A 615 -40.05 27.35 49.42
CA TYR A 615 -41.27 26.48 49.36
C TYR A 615 -41.59 26.05 47.91
N GLY A 616 -42.21 24.87 47.70
CA GLY A 616 -42.41 24.26 46.37
C GLY A 616 -43.86 24.17 45.81
N THR A 617 -44.03 23.24 44.86
CA THR A 617 -45.29 22.65 44.28
C THR A 617 -46.03 23.29 43.07
N THR A 618 -46.10 22.47 42.00
CA THR A 618 -47.26 22.17 41.09
C THR A 618 -47.78 23.12 39.97
N ARG A 619 -47.77 22.56 38.72
CA ARG A 619 -48.81 22.53 37.64
C ARG A 619 -49.77 23.74 37.42
N ALA A 620 -49.92 24.19 36.15
CA ALA A 620 -51.04 23.78 35.25
C ALA A 620 -51.26 24.60 33.93
N MET A 621 -51.42 23.87 32.81
CA MET A 621 -52.40 24.00 31.70
C MET A 621 -52.71 25.33 30.93
N ARG A 622 -52.56 25.28 29.59
CA ARG A 622 -53.59 25.41 28.50
C ARG A 622 -52.87 25.52 27.13
N GLY A 623 -53.30 24.99 25.98
CA GLY A 623 -54.39 24.06 25.58
C GLY A 623 -54.24 23.73 24.06
N VAL A 624 -54.52 22.51 23.55
CA VAL A 624 -55.86 21.95 23.17
C VAL A 624 -56.22 22.26 21.70
N CYS A 625 -56.64 21.32 20.82
CA CYS A 625 -56.90 19.85 20.90
C CYS A 625 -56.82 19.21 19.46
N THR A 626 -57.13 17.94 19.11
CA THR A 626 -58.07 16.95 19.69
C THR A 626 -57.51 15.49 19.79
N LEU A 627 -57.70 14.46 18.93
CA LEU A 627 -58.51 14.26 17.70
C LEU A 627 -58.96 12.79 17.46
N LEU A 628 -59.31 12.05 18.52
CA LEU A 628 -59.91 10.68 18.57
C LEU A 628 -58.96 9.49 18.22
N LEU A 629 -58.77 8.37 18.97
CA LEU A 629 -59.54 7.55 19.97
C LEU A 629 -60.59 6.59 19.36
N LEU A 630 -60.86 5.35 19.82
CA LEU A 630 -60.62 4.57 21.08
C LEU A 630 -59.74 3.29 20.83
N LEU A 631 -59.35 2.34 21.72
CA LEU A 631 -59.84 1.69 22.99
C LEU A 631 -61.04 0.72 22.81
N CYS A 632 -61.26 -0.42 23.51
CA CYS A 632 -60.80 -1.10 24.75
C CYS A 632 -60.89 -2.65 24.55
N GLY A 633 -60.54 -3.61 25.44
CA GLY A 633 -60.00 -3.62 26.82
C GLY A 633 -60.62 -4.73 27.71
N SER A 634 -59.80 -5.60 28.34
CA SER A 634 -59.99 -6.30 29.66
C SER A 634 -61.21 -7.25 29.90
N THR A 635 -61.20 -8.36 30.66
CA THR A 635 -60.23 -9.02 31.59
C THR A 635 -60.71 -10.43 32.05
N CYS A 636 -59.77 -11.31 32.44
CA CYS A 636 -59.85 -12.41 33.47
C CYS A 636 -60.85 -13.60 33.36
N LEU A 637 -60.35 -14.85 33.36
CA LEU A 637 -60.48 -15.83 34.48
C LEU A 637 -59.87 -17.25 34.23
N LEU A 638 -59.63 -17.95 35.34
CA LEU A 638 -58.89 -19.21 35.59
C LEU A 638 -59.26 -20.50 34.82
N ALA A 639 -58.21 -21.23 34.41
CA ALA A 639 -57.95 -22.68 34.53
C ALA A 639 -59.04 -23.76 34.24
N SER A 640 -58.79 -24.65 33.25
CA SER A 640 -58.42 -26.08 33.48
C SER A 640 -58.55 -26.99 32.23
N ALA A 641 -57.81 -28.12 32.25
CA ALA A 641 -57.97 -29.36 31.46
C ALA A 641 -57.61 -29.39 29.94
N ILE A 642 -56.59 -30.21 29.63
CA ILE A 642 -56.27 -30.80 28.31
C ILE A 642 -56.93 -32.19 28.25
N PRO A 643 -57.64 -32.57 27.17
CA PRO A 643 -57.06 -33.58 26.24
C PRO A 643 -57.47 -33.49 24.75
N LYS A 644 -56.54 -33.97 23.89
CA LYS A 644 -56.66 -34.65 22.56
C LYS A 644 -57.85 -34.32 21.65
N GLU A 645 -57.67 -34.07 20.34
CA GLU A 645 -56.67 -34.61 19.38
C GLU A 645 -56.02 -33.47 18.57
N GLU A 646 -54.82 -33.54 17.98
CA GLU A 646 -53.66 -34.46 18.09
C GLU A 646 -52.39 -33.61 17.81
N ILE A 647 -51.34 -33.65 18.64
CA ILE A 647 -50.19 -34.56 18.57
C ILE A 647 -49.41 -34.46 17.23
N LEU A 648 -48.44 -33.53 17.17
CA LEU A 648 -47.04 -33.72 16.70
C LEU A 648 -46.34 -32.34 16.52
N GLY A 649 -45.26 -32.08 17.25
CA GLY A 649 -44.46 -30.85 17.07
C GLY A 649 -43.60 -30.51 18.29
N ALA A 650 -44.21 -29.94 19.33
CA ALA A 650 -43.51 -29.49 20.54
C ALA A 650 -43.22 -30.62 21.55
N VAL A 651 -42.36 -31.58 21.17
CA VAL A 651 -41.17 -32.10 21.88
C VAL A 651 -40.47 -33.07 20.90
N ARG A 652 -39.84 -32.48 19.88
CA ARG A 652 -38.48 -32.81 19.45
C ARG A 652 -37.70 -31.51 19.65
N ASP A 653 -36.72 -31.54 20.55
CA ASP A 653 -35.31 -31.74 20.23
C ASP A 653 -34.74 -30.54 19.48
N PHE A 654 -33.78 -29.86 20.13
CA PHE A 654 -32.54 -29.33 19.53
C PHE A 654 -32.59 -29.05 18.01
N GLN A 655 -32.89 -27.81 17.61
CA GLN A 655 -32.18 -27.05 16.54
C GLN A 655 -32.77 -25.65 16.30
N HIS A 656 -31.91 -24.77 15.76
CA HIS A 656 -32.17 -23.38 15.35
C HIS A 656 -32.33 -22.32 16.45
N SER A 657 -31.32 -22.23 17.32
CA SER A 657 -30.51 -21.01 17.32
C SER A 657 -29.68 -20.95 16.02
N SER A 658 -30.10 -20.14 15.05
CA SER A 658 -29.24 -19.61 13.99
C SER A 658 -29.95 -18.49 13.22
N HIS A 659 -29.15 -17.59 12.63
CA HIS A 659 -29.55 -16.56 11.68
C HIS A 659 -30.15 -15.25 12.20
N ASP A 660 -29.28 -14.40 12.73
CA ASP A 660 -29.05 -13.09 12.09
C ASP A 660 -27.86 -13.21 11.06
N ALA A 661 -27.14 -14.34 11.08
CA ALA A 661 -26.62 -15.22 9.98
C ALA A 661 -25.58 -14.71 8.97
N GLY A 662 -25.73 -13.52 8.42
CA GLY A 662 -24.89 -13.10 7.30
C GLY A 662 -25.38 -11.80 6.67
N ASP A 663 -25.95 -10.94 7.50
CA ASP A 663 -26.39 -9.61 7.16
C ASP A 663 -25.19 -8.67 7.24
N PHE A 664 -24.05 -8.91 6.56
CA PHE A 664 -22.95 -9.88 6.77
C PHE A 664 -21.75 -9.65 5.79
N THR A 665 -20.57 -9.08 6.14
CA THR A 665 -19.52 -8.65 5.18
C THR A 665 -18.05 -9.03 5.37
N HIS A 666 -17.15 -8.22 5.94
CA HIS A 666 -15.71 -8.51 5.93
C HIS A 666 -15.35 -9.86 6.57
N GLN A 667 -14.38 -10.62 6.04
CA GLN A 667 -14.03 -11.91 6.58
C GLN A 667 -12.76 -12.64 6.11
N ALA A 668 -12.13 -13.43 6.97
CA ALA A 668 -10.68 -13.48 7.08
C ALA A 668 -9.99 -14.27 8.25
N SER A 669 -9.47 -15.47 8.03
CA SER A 669 -8.74 -16.23 9.08
C SER A 669 -7.35 -15.67 9.48
N LEU A 670 -7.27 -15.06 10.64
CA LEU A 670 -6.07 -14.99 11.47
C LEU A 670 -5.48 -16.33 11.97
N ASP A 671 -5.40 -17.42 11.21
CA ASP A 671 -4.62 -18.57 11.67
C ASP A 671 -3.98 -19.25 10.50
N GLU A 672 -3.04 -20.11 10.80
CA GLU A 672 -2.57 -21.11 9.88
C GLU A 672 -3.45 -22.38 10.07
N HIS A 673 -4.21 -22.51 11.17
CA HIS A 673 -4.97 -23.70 11.60
C HIS A 673 -6.50 -23.54 11.82
N GLY A 674 -7.05 -22.33 11.81
CA GLY A 674 -8.50 -22.03 11.88
C GLY A 674 -9.17 -22.19 13.24
N ARG A 675 -8.38 -22.21 14.32
CA ARG A 675 -8.84 -22.28 15.73
C ARG A 675 -8.80 -20.90 16.36
N PHE A 676 -7.81 -20.13 15.96
CA PHE A 676 -7.98 -18.71 15.66
C PHE A 676 -8.83 -18.42 14.29
N ASN A 677 -10.54 -16.93 13.64
CA ASN A 677 -11.34 -16.17 12.56
C ASN A 677 -12.05 -14.85 13.13
N LEU A 678 -12.16 -13.66 12.45
CA LEU A 678 -12.69 -12.28 12.88
C LEU A 678 -13.94 -11.58 12.24
N LEU A 679 -14.79 -10.90 13.06
CA LEU A 679 -16.12 -10.26 12.82
C LEU A 679 -16.24 -8.69 12.98
N TRP A 680 -16.93 -7.92 12.08
CA TRP A 680 -17.10 -6.41 12.01
C TRP A 680 -18.08 -5.59 11.00
N LYS A 681 -19.41 -5.23 11.23
CA LYS A 681 -20.31 -3.96 10.99
C LYS A 681 -19.97 -2.45 11.29
N PHE A 682 -20.21 -1.49 10.41
CA PHE A 682 -20.52 -0.10 10.82
C PHE A 682 -21.86 0.51 10.36
N ASP A 683 -21.95 1.85 10.30
CA ASP A 683 -22.98 2.86 9.98
C ASP A 683 -22.30 4.22 10.30
N SER A 684 -22.95 5.30 10.74
CA SER A 684 -22.34 6.65 10.92
C SER A 684 -21.04 6.86 11.77
N GLU A 685 -21.04 7.02 13.12
CA GLU A 685 -19.97 7.79 13.84
C GLU A 685 -18.85 7.10 14.71
N THR A 686 -18.67 5.76 14.75
CA THR A 686 -18.22 4.99 15.95
C THR A 686 -17.20 3.77 15.85
N ILE A 687 -17.51 2.50 15.45
CA ILE A 687 -16.64 1.30 14.97
C ILE A 687 -17.21 -0.17 14.76
N THR A 688 -16.75 -1.36 15.27
CA THR A 688 -17.28 -2.76 14.94
C THR A 688 -16.67 -4.13 15.36
N PHE A 689 -16.84 -4.84 16.51
CA PHE A 689 -16.23 -6.22 16.64
C PHE A 689 -17.06 -7.36 17.28
N GLU A 690 -16.53 -8.59 17.24
CA GLU A 690 -17.14 -9.82 17.77
C GLU A 690 -16.11 -10.91 18.14
N ALA A 691 -16.55 -12.17 18.26
CA ALA A 691 -16.21 -13.24 19.18
C ALA A 691 -16.25 -14.69 18.61
N HIS A 692 -15.21 -15.35 18.01
CA HIS A 692 -15.26 -16.82 17.78
C HIS A 692 -13.94 -17.68 17.52
N ALA A 693 -13.84 -19.03 17.79
CA ALA A 693 -12.60 -19.86 18.03
C ALA A 693 -12.37 -21.45 18.07
N GLN A 694 -12.27 -22.19 19.21
CA GLN A 694 -11.52 -23.47 19.45
C GLN A 694 -11.05 -23.89 20.90
N THR A 695 -11.73 -23.71 22.08
CA THR A 695 -11.39 -24.44 23.38
C THR A 695 -12.30 -24.38 24.70
N THR A 696 -13.02 -23.30 25.12
CA THR A 696 -13.93 -23.00 26.32
C THR A 696 -13.46 -22.45 27.73
N GLY A 697 -13.26 -21.11 27.95
CA GLY A 697 -12.95 -20.46 29.29
C GLY A 697 -12.13 -19.12 29.60
N TYR A 698 -11.29 -18.44 28.75
CA TYR A 698 -10.87 -16.97 28.75
C TYR A 698 -10.39 -16.37 27.36
N ILE A 699 -10.42 -15.06 26.92
CA ILE A 699 -10.19 -14.62 25.45
C ILE A 699 -8.78 -14.11 24.94
N GLY A 700 -8.57 -13.22 23.94
CA GLY A 700 -7.25 -12.56 23.61
C GLY A 700 -7.21 -11.35 22.63
N LEU A 701 -6.51 -10.19 22.79
CA LEU A 701 -6.08 -9.29 21.65
C LEU A 701 -5.27 -8.01 22.00
N GLY A 702 -4.13 -7.67 21.35
CA GLY A 702 -3.87 -6.25 20.94
C GLY A 702 -2.47 -5.71 20.44
N LEU A 703 -2.19 -4.38 20.53
CA LEU A 703 -1.64 -3.31 19.62
C LEU A 703 -0.14 -3.31 19.17
N SER A 704 0.49 -2.30 18.40
CA SER A 704 1.99 -1.98 18.47
C SER A 704 3.07 -1.09 17.67
N PRO A 705 4.25 -0.70 18.29
CA PRO A 705 5.67 -0.78 17.71
C PRO A 705 6.68 -1.99 17.59
N ASN A 706 6.85 -3.01 18.47
CA ASN A 706 7.91 -4.11 18.35
C ASN A 706 7.66 -5.66 18.71
N GLY A 707 6.76 -6.12 19.62
CA GLY A 707 6.47 -7.53 20.02
C GLY A 707 5.26 -8.02 20.95
N GLY A 708 4.68 -7.31 21.95
CA GLY A 708 3.32 -7.46 22.70
C GLY A 708 2.80 -7.21 24.25
N MET A 709 3.19 -6.80 25.55
CA MET A 709 4.20 -6.36 26.69
C MET A 709 4.75 -4.91 27.13
N GLU A 710 5.80 -4.23 26.56
CA GLU A 710 6.22 -2.77 26.63
C GLU A 710 5.66 -1.82 25.46
N GLY A 711 5.02 -0.63 25.61
CA GLY A 711 4.40 0.16 24.47
C GLY A 711 3.02 0.92 24.53
N SER A 712 1.88 0.35 24.02
CA SER A 712 0.46 0.82 23.68
C SER A 712 -0.64 -0.30 23.18
N ASP A 713 -1.99 -0.41 23.40
CA ASP A 713 -2.95 -1.52 22.89
C ASP A 713 -3.63 -2.90 23.45
N VAL A 714 -4.61 -3.33 24.33
CA VAL A 714 -5.10 -4.82 24.54
C VAL A 714 -6.65 -4.89 25.02
N ILE A 715 -7.69 -5.45 24.28
CA ILE A 715 -9.10 -5.77 24.82
C ILE A 715 -9.37 -7.17 25.34
N ILE A 716 -10.33 -7.22 26.29
CA ILE A 716 -10.57 -8.25 27.29
C ILE A 716 -12.10 -8.30 27.84
N GLY A 717 -12.78 -9.44 28.21
CA GLY A 717 -14.31 -9.58 28.43
C GLY A 717 -14.97 -10.52 29.52
N TRP A 718 -16.02 -11.40 29.32
CA TRP A 718 -16.35 -12.70 30.11
C TRP A 718 -17.51 -13.61 29.57
N VAL A 719 -17.50 -14.96 29.79
CA VAL A 719 -18.71 -15.82 29.99
C VAL A 719 -18.54 -16.89 31.07
N LYS A 720 -18.52 -16.46 32.32
CA LYS A 720 -18.75 -17.42 33.41
C LYS A 720 -20.24 -17.57 33.56
N ASP A 721 -20.70 -18.80 33.75
CA ASP A 721 -22.08 -19.11 34.11
C ASP A 721 -23.14 -18.48 33.16
N GLY A 722 -22.77 -18.14 31.92
CA GLY A 722 -23.63 -17.43 30.98
C GLY A 722 -23.75 -15.92 31.21
N GLN A 723 -22.69 -15.21 31.63
CA GLN A 723 -22.64 -13.75 31.67
C GLN A 723 -21.24 -13.14 31.36
N ALA A 724 -21.23 -12.02 30.62
CA ALA A 724 -20.12 -11.11 30.42
C ALA A 724 -20.16 -9.91 31.36
N PHE A 725 -18.97 -9.42 31.71
CA PHE A 725 -18.66 -8.09 32.27
C PHE A 725 -17.41 -7.58 31.55
N ILE A 726 -16.75 -6.49 31.98
CA ILE A 726 -15.68 -5.88 31.16
C ILE A 726 -14.47 -5.19 31.86
N THR A 727 -13.27 -5.41 31.31
CA THR A 727 -11.90 -4.97 31.69
C THR A 727 -11.47 -3.64 31.11
N ASP A 728 -10.38 -3.01 31.59
CA ASP A 728 -9.85 -1.71 31.11
C ASP A 728 -8.48 -1.19 31.76
N ARG A 729 -7.43 -0.71 30.97
CA ARG A 729 -5.93 -0.97 31.08
C ARG A 729 -4.74 0.04 30.17
N PHE A 730 -3.38 0.24 29.70
CA PHE A 730 -1.73 0.09 29.68
C PHE A 730 -0.70 -1.12 30.15
N ALA A 731 0.58 -0.94 30.59
CA ALA A 731 1.38 -2.02 31.25
C ALA A 731 2.47 -1.64 32.28
N GLU A 732 3.55 -0.96 31.85
CA GLU A 732 4.94 -0.96 32.34
C GLU A 732 5.87 -2.14 31.88
N GLY A 733 5.52 -2.99 30.88
CA GLY A 733 6.47 -3.97 30.25
C GLY A 733 6.20 -5.49 30.28
N TYR A 734 7.23 -6.33 30.12
CA TYR A 734 7.17 -7.81 29.92
C TYR A 734 6.42 -8.76 30.96
N PHE A 735 5.11 -8.59 31.25
CA PHE A 735 4.31 -9.35 32.28
C PHE A 735 2.75 -9.57 32.09
N GLU A 736 1.88 -8.96 32.93
CA GLU A 736 0.39 -8.92 32.94
C GLU A 736 -0.09 -7.45 32.89
N PRO A 737 -1.18 -7.13 32.18
CA PRO A 737 -1.72 -5.77 32.08
C PRO A 737 -2.16 -5.21 33.44
N ARG A 738 -1.74 -3.97 33.76
CA ARG A 738 -2.32 -3.15 34.86
C ARG A 738 -3.78 -2.72 34.55
N LEU A 739 -4.31 -1.59 35.04
CA LEU A 739 -5.66 -1.10 34.70
C LEU A 739 -5.79 0.40 34.45
N ASP A 740 -6.79 0.89 33.71
CA ASP A 740 -6.96 2.29 33.31
C ASP A 740 -8.24 3.02 33.67
N ALA A 741 -8.05 4.34 33.73
CA ALA A 741 -8.96 5.36 34.16
C ALA A 741 -10.37 5.31 33.54
N HIS A 742 -10.57 4.90 32.27
CA HIS A 742 -11.87 5.05 31.56
C HIS A 742 -12.53 3.79 30.94
N GLN A 743 -13.32 3.03 31.71
CA GLN A 743 -14.47 2.30 31.12
C GLN A 743 -15.63 3.27 30.87
N ASP A 744 -15.38 4.41 30.23
CA ASP A 744 -16.46 5.32 29.82
C ASP A 744 -17.12 4.78 28.52
N VAL A 745 -17.41 3.46 28.54
CA VAL A 745 -17.63 2.53 27.42
C VAL A 745 -18.83 1.57 27.70
N GLU A 746 -19.16 0.58 26.84
CA GLU A 746 -20.58 0.16 26.70
C GLU A 746 -21.03 -1.24 27.21
N LEU A 747 -21.93 -1.29 28.19
CA LEU A 747 -22.13 -2.44 29.10
C LEU A 747 -23.40 -3.31 28.88
N LEU A 748 -23.32 -4.66 28.79
CA LEU A 748 -24.50 -5.57 28.94
C LEU A 748 -24.29 -7.04 29.46
N SER A 749 -24.03 -8.13 28.69
CA SER A 749 -23.71 -9.51 29.22
C SER A 749 -23.17 -10.59 28.19
N GLY A 750 -23.22 -11.94 28.46
CA GLY A 750 -22.37 -13.04 27.87
C GLY A 750 -23.00 -14.47 27.67
N TYR A 751 -22.54 -15.38 26.75
CA TYR A 751 -22.89 -16.85 26.65
C TYR A 751 -21.90 -17.74 25.78
N GLU A 752 -21.68 -19.05 26.08
CA GLU A 752 -20.58 -19.95 25.56
C GLU A 752 -21.11 -21.27 24.91
N ASN A 753 -20.35 -21.94 24.01
CA ASN A 753 -20.63 -23.33 23.54
C ASN A 753 -19.44 -24.31 23.71
N GLY A 754 -19.73 -25.61 23.83
CA GLY A 754 -18.79 -26.65 24.31
C GLY A 754 -17.56 -27.01 23.46
N THR A 755 -17.32 -26.32 22.34
CA THR A 755 -15.98 -26.24 21.71
C THR A 755 -15.55 -24.81 21.47
N HIS A 756 -16.50 -23.88 21.38
CA HIS A 756 -16.25 -22.49 21.12
C HIS A 756 -17.42 -21.56 21.62
N THR A 757 -17.18 -20.29 21.86
CA THR A 757 -17.43 -19.51 23.10
C THR A 757 -17.66 -17.93 22.94
N VAL A 758 -18.80 -17.41 22.40
CA VAL A 758 -18.99 -16.09 21.66
C VAL A 758 -19.22 -14.76 22.42
N LEU A 759 -18.74 -13.59 21.91
CA LEU A 759 -19.04 -12.19 22.37
C LEU A 759 -18.83 -11.03 21.23
N ARG A 760 -19.34 -9.77 20.85
CA ARG A 760 -20.27 -8.58 21.16
C ARG A 760 -19.94 -7.02 21.26
N PHE A 761 -19.61 -6.17 20.25
CA PHE A 761 -18.90 -4.85 20.49
C PHE A 761 -19.44 -3.38 20.05
N ARG A 762 -19.05 -2.23 20.72
CA ARG A 762 -18.93 -0.72 20.46
C ARG A 762 -18.01 0.21 21.33
N ARG A 763 -16.92 0.78 20.80
CA ARG A 763 -15.66 0.85 21.57
C ARG A 763 -15.38 2.07 22.42
N ARG A 764 -16.23 3.10 22.38
CA ARG A 764 -15.77 4.45 22.76
C ARG A 764 -15.12 5.06 21.49
N LEU A 765 -14.68 6.31 21.50
CA LEU A 765 -14.65 7.12 20.27
C LEU A 765 -13.36 7.00 19.43
N ARG A 766 -13.29 7.79 18.36
CA ARG A 766 -12.17 8.71 18.17
C ARG A 766 -11.94 9.39 19.55
N PRO A 767 -11.00 8.99 20.41
CA PRO A 767 -11.19 9.15 21.87
C PRO A 767 -10.82 10.54 22.46
N CYS A 768 -10.43 10.70 23.74
CA CYS A 768 -10.19 12.02 24.35
C CYS A 768 -9.34 12.08 25.67
N ASP A 769 -8.11 11.54 25.70
CA ASP A 769 -6.93 12.21 26.32
C ASP A 769 -5.53 11.68 25.81
N THR A 770 -5.52 10.65 24.93
CA THR A 770 -4.42 10.17 24.03
C THR A 770 -3.13 9.63 24.66
N ALA A 771 -3.07 9.51 25.98
CA ALA A 771 -1.82 9.35 26.72
C ALA A 771 -1.75 8.04 27.50
N GLU A 772 -2.89 7.58 28.04
CA GLU A 772 -3.09 6.18 28.40
C GLU A 772 -4.04 5.49 27.36
N ASP A 773 -4.22 6.10 26.18
CA ASP A 773 -5.32 5.96 25.17
C ASP A 773 -4.79 6.20 23.71
N ARG A 774 -5.47 5.80 22.60
CA ARG A 774 -5.02 6.04 21.19
C ARG A 774 -6.09 6.01 20.05
N VAL A 775 -5.80 5.53 18.81
CA VAL A 775 -6.63 5.82 17.61
C VAL A 775 -6.67 4.75 16.50
N ILE A 776 -7.89 4.33 16.10
CA ILE A 776 -8.15 3.86 14.74
C ILE A 776 -8.19 5.00 13.76
N THR A 777 -7.11 4.98 13.01
CA THR A 777 -6.69 5.76 11.88
C THR A 777 -7.08 5.03 10.62
N GLU A 778 -6.37 5.36 9.56
CA GLU A 778 -6.11 4.33 8.60
C GLU A 778 -4.91 3.45 9.06
N ASP A 779 -3.71 3.99 9.33
CA ASP A 779 -2.41 3.46 9.82
C ASP A 779 -2.01 1.98 9.54
N THR A 780 -0.70 1.68 9.51
CA THR A 780 -0.11 0.36 9.16
C THR A 780 0.33 -0.36 10.46
N GLN A 781 -0.17 -1.57 10.80
CA GLN A 781 -0.40 -2.02 12.20
C GLN A 781 0.29 -3.35 12.72
N ARG A 782 0.66 -3.51 14.01
CA ARG A 782 1.26 -4.69 14.69
C ARG A 782 0.39 -5.40 15.79
N VAL A 783 0.20 -6.74 15.85
CA VAL A 783 -0.57 -7.42 16.95
C VAL A 783 0.16 -8.47 17.75
N ILE A 784 -0.07 -8.48 19.05
CA ILE A 784 -0.05 -9.66 19.88
C ILE A 784 -1.41 -10.36 19.93
N TRP A 785 -1.41 -11.57 19.41
CA TRP A 785 -2.56 -12.42 19.58
C TRP A 785 -2.67 -13.04 20.99
N SER A 786 -3.79 -13.71 21.33
CA SER A 786 -3.94 -14.28 22.68
C SER A 786 -4.77 -15.59 22.99
N PHE A 787 -4.26 -16.84 22.78
CA PHE A 787 -4.73 -18.22 23.20
C PHE A 787 -4.28 -18.90 24.57
N ASN A 788 -5.14 -19.68 25.28
CA ASN A 788 -4.94 -20.62 26.43
C ASN A 788 -6.23 -21.48 26.69
N ASP A 789 -6.27 -22.27 27.78
CA ASP A 789 -7.35 -23.20 28.15
C ASP A 789 -7.82 -23.07 29.64
N HIS A 790 -8.02 -21.88 30.22
CA HIS A 790 -8.48 -21.77 31.62
C HIS A 790 -9.57 -20.74 31.92
N ASP A 791 -10.07 -20.82 33.16
CA ASP A 791 -11.06 -19.99 33.84
C ASP A 791 -10.39 -19.04 34.89
N PRO A 792 -11.05 -17.91 35.24
CA PRO A 792 -10.66 -17.01 36.37
C PRO A 792 -11.32 -16.83 37.94
N VAL A 793 -10.20 -16.04 38.27
CA VAL A 793 -9.20 -15.91 39.36
C VAL A 793 -9.22 -14.51 39.97
N ASP A 794 -10.38 -14.11 40.49
CA ASP A 794 -10.39 -13.17 41.60
C ASP A 794 -9.57 -13.79 42.72
N HIS A 795 -8.41 -13.21 42.96
CA HIS A 795 -7.64 -13.49 44.17
C HIS A 795 -8.11 -12.62 45.36
N GLY A 796 -9.36 -12.16 45.34
CA GLY A 796 -9.99 -11.41 46.44
C GLY A 796 -9.37 -10.03 46.71
N HIS A 797 -8.60 -9.50 45.77
CA HIS A 797 -7.90 -8.22 45.85
C HIS A 797 -8.28 -7.33 44.67
N VAL A 798 -9.33 -6.51 44.83
CA VAL A 798 -9.69 -5.42 43.90
C VAL A 798 -8.61 -4.33 43.99
N GLY A 799 -7.48 -4.60 43.37
CA GLY A 799 -6.39 -3.66 43.16
C GLY A 799 -6.44 -3.06 41.76
N GLN A 800 -5.52 -2.14 41.49
CA GLN A 800 -5.34 -1.47 40.19
C GLN A 800 -4.76 -2.39 39.09
N ASN A 801 -5.01 -3.72 39.18
CA ASN A 801 -4.70 -4.79 38.20
C ASN A 801 -5.88 -5.75 37.90
N GLY A 802 -6.97 -5.73 38.68
CA GLY A 802 -8.22 -6.46 38.37
C GLY A 802 -8.11 -7.99 38.58
N PRO A 803 -8.91 -8.82 37.89
CA PRO A 803 -8.73 -10.25 37.87
C PRO A 803 -7.45 -10.61 37.14
N HIS A 804 -6.74 -11.51 37.79
CA HIS A 804 -5.39 -11.87 37.44
C HIS A 804 -5.31 -12.57 36.09
N VAL A 805 -4.35 -12.11 35.29
CA VAL A 805 -4.00 -12.67 34.00
C VAL A 805 -3.17 -13.93 34.10
N LEU A 806 -3.75 -15.08 33.77
CA LEU A 806 -2.99 -16.31 33.66
C LEU A 806 -2.09 -16.25 32.42
N TYR A 807 -0.78 -16.43 32.59
CA TYR A 807 0.09 -16.57 31.41
C TYR A 807 -0.25 -17.85 30.65
N HIS A 808 -0.13 -17.71 29.35
CA HIS A 808 -1.21 -18.09 28.51
C HIS A 808 -0.72 -18.99 27.34
N GLY A 809 0.59 -19.02 27.02
CA GLY A 809 1.22 -20.29 26.62
C GLY A 809 2.15 -20.32 25.40
N ARG A 810 1.86 -21.22 24.46
CA ARG A 810 2.79 -21.77 23.46
C ARG A 810 2.75 -21.06 22.11
N ASN A 811 2.97 -19.78 22.21
CA ASN A 811 2.12 -18.90 21.46
C ASN A 811 2.96 -17.64 21.24
N ARG A 812 3.19 -17.21 19.99
CA ARG A 812 4.08 -16.06 19.71
C ARG A 812 3.85 -15.44 18.32
N GLY A 813 2.90 -14.51 18.16
CA GLY A 813 2.93 -13.63 16.98
C GLY A 813 1.87 -12.56 16.76
N THR A 814 2.03 -12.02 15.53
CA THR A 814 1.24 -11.05 14.80
C THR A 814 0.70 -11.61 13.47
N LYS A 815 -0.44 -11.10 13.05
CA LYS A 815 -1.07 -11.24 11.72
C LYS A 815 -1.52 -9.84 11.42
N SER A 816 -1.63 -9.43 10.16
CA SER A 816 -2.24 -8.14 9.90
C SER A 816 -3.51 -8.19 8.97
N ILE A 817 -4.35 -7.13 8.95
CA ILE A 817 -5.73 -6.84 8.46
C ILE A 817 -5.69 -5.50 7.73
N ILE A 818 -6.75 -5.01 7.06
CA ILE A 818 -7.15 -3.60 7.25
C ILE A 818 -8.68 -3.38 7.27
N LEU A 819 -9.15 -2.23 7.77
CA LEU A 819 -10.52 -1.99 8.28
C LEU A 819 -11.73 -1.57 7.39
N LEU A 820 -11.83 -0.57 6.48
CA LEU A 820 -13.16 0.02 6.12
C LEU A 820 -13.85 -0.36 4.76
N GLN A 821 -13.17 -0.57 3.60
CA GLN A 821 -13.64 -0.59 2.15
C GLN A 821 -15.16 -0.53 1.75
N LYS A 822 -15.66 -1.14 0.65
CA LYS A 822 -17.11 -1.45 0.33
C LYS A 822 -17.26 -3.02 0.04
N ASN A 823 -18.41 -3.81 0.11
CA ASN A 823 -18.82 -5.29 -0.17
C ASN A 823 -19.30 -5.68 -1.61
N PRO A 824 -18.66 -6.54 -2.43
CA PRO A 824 -18.61 -6.50 -3.92
C PRO A 824 -19.46 -5.43 -4.63
N PRO A 825 -18.97 -4.57 -5.56
CA PRO A 825 -19.90 -3.90 -6.46
C PRO A 825 -20.50 -5.04 -7.30
N SER A 826 -21.71 -5.45 -6.94
CA SER A 826 -21.91 -6.83 -6.49
C SER A 826 -21.72 -7.87 -7.57
N LEU A 827 -20.73 -8.77 -7.40
CA LEU A 827 -20.49 -9.81 -8.38
C LEU A 827 -21.24 -11.09 -8.14
N ASP A 828 -22.14 -11.34 -9.07
CA ASP A 828 -22.56 -12.70 -9.36
C ASP A 828 -21.52 -13.40 -10.26
N ILE A 829 -20.52 -14.01 -9.63
CA ILE A 829 -19.56 -14.89 -10.33
C ILE A 829 -20.21 -16.15 -10.93
N GLN A 830 -21.47 -16.44 -10.64
CA GLN A 830 -22.21 -17.59 -11.17
C GLN A 830 -23.04 -17.25 -12.41
N ASP A 831 -23.28 -15.96 -12.69
CA ASP A 831 -24.13 -15.60 -13.81
C ASP A 831 -23.44 -15.95 -15.14
N SER A 832 -24.20 -16.57 -16.04
CA SER A 832 -23.75 -17.60 -16.99
C SER A 832 -22.76 -17.15 -18.05
N ASN A 833 -22.68 -15.84 -18.25
CA ASN A 833 -21.76 -15.25 -19.16
C ASN A 833 -20.46 -14.79 -18.45
N ILE A 834 -20.34 -14.91 -17.12
CA ILE A 834 -19.05 -15.03 -16.42
C ILE A 834 -18.42 -16.36 -16.80
N LEU A 835 -17.49 -16.30 -17.73
CA LEU A 835 -16.57 -17.40 -17.96
C LEU A 835 -15.30 -17.13 -17.13
N THR A 836 -14.46 -18.15 -17.02
CA THR A 836 -13.25 -18.06 -16.21
C THR A 836 -12.11 -18.73 -16.97
N MET A 837 -10.91 -18.47 -16.51
CA MET A 837 -9.67 -19.02 -17.02
C MET A 837 -8.69 -19.00 -15.87
N GLU A 838 -7.71 -19.85 -16.03
CA GLU A 838 -6.64 -20.07 -15.11
C GLU A 838 -5.38 -20.17 -15.93
N LEU A 839 -4.29 -19.62 -15.43
CA LEU A 839 -3.06 -19.53 -16.17
C LEU A 839 -2.09 -20.60 -15.57
N THR A 840 -2.28 -21.91 -15.91
CA THR A 840 -1.96 -23.15 -15.09
C THR A 840 -0.61 -23.92 -15.30
N SER A 841 0.03 -24.52 -14.25
CA SER A 841 1.49 -24.92 -14.27
C SER A 841 1.96 -26.30 -13.65
N GLN A 842 3.28 -26.64 -13.66
CA GLN A 842 3.98 -27.80 -12.96
C GLN A 842 5.56 -27.78 -12.88
N ASN A 843 6.24 -27.60 -11.70
CA ASN A 843 7.69 -27.96 -11.28
C ASN A 843 9.11 -27.34 -11.81
N VAL A 844 9.96 -26.56 -11.04
CA VAL A 844 11.29 -25.76 -11.28
C VAL A 844 12.72 -26.47 -11.08
N LEU A 845 13.87 -25.85 -10.63
CA LEU A 845 15.24 -26.45 -10.45
C LEU A 845 16.36 -25.88 -9.43
N VAL A 846 16.36 -24.62 -8.93
CA VAL A 846 17.34 -23.79 -8.08
C VAL A 846 18.33 -24.38 -6.99
N PRO A 847 19.36 -23.63 -6.49
CA PRO A 847 20.15 -23.87 -5.26
C PRO A 847 19.93 -22.90 -4.03
N ALA A 848 20.79 -21.90 -3.73
CA ALA A 848 20.79 -21.17 -2.41
C ALA A 848 21.38 -19.72 -2.41
N LYS A 849 20.62 -18.70 -1.94
CA LYS A 849 20.88 -17.23 -1.67
C LYS A 849 19.59 -16.61 -1.07
N GLU A 850 19.49 -15.29 -0.90
CA GLU A 850 18.32 -14.59 -0.31
C GLU A 850 17.52 -13.79 -1.36
N THR A 851 17.49 -14.24 -2.63
CA THR A 851 16.54 -13.82 -3.69
C THR A 851 16.59 -14.81 -4.90
N THR A 852 15.71 -14.73 -5.92
CA THR A 852 15.81 -15.25 -7.33
C THR A 852 14.65 -14.78 -8.23
N TYR A 853 14.76 -13.61 -8.85
CA TYR A 853 13.63 -13.10 -9.61
C TYR A 853 13.42 -13.74 -11.03
N TRP A 854 12.86 -14.96 -11.13
CA TRP A 854 12.60 -15.89 -12.28
C TRP A 854 11.76 -15.45 -13.57
N CYS A 855 11.30 -16.31 -14.55
CA CYS A 855 11.18 -16.02 -16.04
C CYS A 855 10.18 -16.86 -17.01
N ASN A 856 8.91 -16.54 -17.47
CA ASN A 856 7.90 -17.42 -18.24
C ASN A 856 6.83 -16.84 -19.28
N THR A 857 6.04 -17.52 -20.22
CA THR A 857 5.10 -16.83 -21.25
C THR A 857 4.01 -17.63 -22.11
N LEU A 858 2.67 -17.32 -22.18
CA LEU A 858 1.60 -17.92 -23.08
C LEU A 858 0.26 -17.14 -23.27
N ARG A 859 -0.66 -17.70 -24.07
CA ARG A 859 -1.74 -17.09 -24.89
C ARG A 859 -3.11 -16.74 -24.30
N LEU A 860 -3.52 -15.48 -24.54
CA LEU A 860 -4.89 -14.95 -24.61
C LEU A 860 -5.50 -15.48 -25.96
N PRO A 861 -6.47 -16.44 -25.98
CA PRO A 861 -6.78 -17.26 -27.15
C PRO A 861 -7.84 -16.71 -28.12
N THR A 862 -7.96 -15.37 -28.24
CA THR A 862 -8.64 -14.65 -29.36
C THR A 862 -10.18 -14.80 -29.49
N LEU A 863 -10.93 -13.72 -29.83
CA LEU A 863 -12.39 -13.80 -30.12
C LEU A 863 -13.05 -12.60 -30.91
N ASP A 864 -14.37 -12.31 -30.78
CA ASP A 864 -15.22 -11.48 -31.69
C ASP A 864 -15.85 -10.07 -31.31
N ARG A 865 -15.82 -9.53 -30.05
CA ARG A 865 -16.12 -8.19 -29.43
C ARG A 865 -15.55 -7.92 -27.93
N LYS A 866 -16.24 -7.44 -26.84
CA LYS A 866 -15.59 -6.90 -25.52
C LYS A 866 -15.98 -7.40 -24.08
N HIS A 867 -15.38 -8.29 -23.27
CA HIS A 867 -15.91 -8.54 -21.88
C HIS A 867 -15.80 -7.37 -20.87
N HIS A 868 -16.24 -7.51 -19.62
CA HIS A 868 -15.60 -6.91 -18.43
C HIS A 868 -14.85 -8.00 -17.64
N LEU A 869 -14.15 -7.60 -16.58
CA LEU A 869 -13.28 -8.41 -15.74
C LEU A 869 -13.54 -8.09 -14.29
N VAL A 870 -14.19 -9.04 -13.68
CA VAL A 870 -15.04 -8.87 -12.52
C VAL A 870 -14.32 -8.41 -11.28
N LYS A 871 -13.18 -9.07 -11.04
CA LYS A 871 -12.82 -9.55 -9.73
C LYS A 871 -11.59 -10.46 -9.81
N ILE A 872 -10.48 -10.07 -9.20
CA ILE A 872 -9.42 -11.07 -9.00
C ILE A 872 -9.82 -12.10 -7.94
N GLU A 873 -9.11 -13.23 -7.77
CA GLU A 873 -9.19 -14.13 -6.58
C GLU A 873 -8.06 -15.16 -6.38
N PRO A 874 -7.18 -15.05 -5.36
CA PRO A 874 -6.18 -16.09 -5.08
C PRO A 874 -6.76 -17.31 -4.37
N ILE A 875 -6.14 -18.51 -4.52
CA ILE A 875 -6.57 -19.76 -3.84
C ILE A 875 -5.37 -20.72 -3.59
N ILE A 876 -4.29 -20.16 -3.02
CA ILE A 876 -2.89 -20.63 -2.81
C ILE A 876 -2.67 -22.09 -2.39
N GLN A 877 -1.52 -22.67 -2.78
CA GLN A 877 -1.17 -24.06 -2.47
C GLN A 877 -0.68 -24.08 -1.04
N PRO A 878 -1.18 -25.03 -0.26
CA PRO A 878 -0.66 -25.24 1.06
C PRO A 878 0.87 -25.41 1.09
N GLY A 879 1.51 -24.57 1.88
CA GLY A 879 2.91 -24.65 2.28
C GLY A 879 3.75 -23.46 1.84
N HIS A 880 3.34 -22.74 0.80
CA HIS A 880 4.13 -21.67 0.24
C HIS A 880 3.59 -20.28 0.60
N GLU A 881 2.57 -20.12 1.43
CA GLU A 881 1.99 -18.84 1.93
C GLU A 881 3.01 -17.86 2.58
N SER A 882 4.19 -18.35 2.96
CA SER A 882 5.31 -17.56 3.50
C SER A 882 6.59 -17.72 2.67
N LEU A 883 6.43 -18.23 1.45
CA LEU A 883 7.39 -18.18 0.37
C LEU A 883 7.37 -16.76 -0.18
N VAL A 884 6.67 -16.51 -1.29
CA VAL A 884 5.55 -15.56 -1.27
C VAL A 884 5.81 -14.21 -0.57
N HIS A 885 6.19 -13.14 -1.31
CA HIS A 885 6.12 -11.73 -0.82
C HIS A 885 6.07 -10.53 -1.85
N HIS A 886 5.76 -10.61 -3.18
CA HIS A 886 5.35 -9.45 -4.04
C HIS A 886 4.86 -9.82 -5.47
N ILE A 887 3.94 -9.07 -6.12
CA ILE A 887 3.27 -9.41 -7.40
C ILE A 887 3.01 -8.23 -8.38
N LEU A 888 3.76 -8.01 -9.48
CA LEU A 888 3.35 -7.14 -10.62
C LEU A 888 2.57 -8.04 -11.70
N VAL A 889 2.36 -7.77 -13.03
CA VAL A 889 1.47 -8.33 -14.15
C VAL A 889 1.64 -7.42 -15.44
N TYR A 890 1.38 -7.72 -16.77
CA TYR A 890 1.80 -6.81 -17.92
C TYR A 890 1.45 -6.86 -19.50
N GLN A 891 0.37 -7.37 -20.12
CA GLN A 891 -0.05 -7.00 -21.55
C GLN A 891 0.94 -6.83 -22.76
N CYS A 892 1.28 -7.89 -23.55
CA CYS A 892 2.03 -7.76 -24.85
C CYS A 892 1.49 -8.61 -26.09
N LYS A 893 1.93 -8.34 -27.35
CA LYS A 893 1.18 -8.46 -28.64
C LYS A 893 1.74 -9.32 -29.82
N LEU A 894 0.98 -9.55 -30.92
CA LEU A 894 1.45 -9.96 -32.28
C LEU A 894 2.52 -11.04 -32.47
N GLY A 895 3.35 -10.67 -33.47
CA GLY A 895 6.09 -10.41 -34.11
C GLY A 895 7.35 -11.21 -33.59
N GLN A 896 8.18 -10.53 -32.83
CA GLN A 896 9.41 -10.90 -32.13
C GLN A 896 9.85 -12.35 -31.84
N VAL A 897 9.07 -13.45 -31.78
CA VAL A 897 9.66 -14.76 -31.36
C VAL A 897 8.92 -15.99 -31.93
N PRO A 898 9.54 -17.18 -31.97
CA PRO A 898 8.83 -18.45 -31.85
C PRO A 898 8.08 -18.55 -30.51
N PRO A 899 6.73 -18.56 -30.45
CA PRO A 899 6.04 -18.73 -29.16
C PRO A 899 6.41 -20.07 -28.54
N MET A 900 7.17 -20.02 -27.44
CA MET A 900 7.78 -21.20 -26.83
C MET A 900 6.74 -22.02 -26.05
N LEU A 901 7.11 -23.23 -25.67
CA LEU A 901 6.29 -24.17 -24.88
C LEU A 901 7.07 -24.75 -23.68
N ASP A 902 8.12 -24.04 -23.26
CA ASP A 902 9.09 -24.55 -22.31
C ASP A 902 9.72 -23.45 -21.46
N GLY A 903 9.40 -23.50 -20.18
CA GLY A 903 10.45 -23.79 -19.22
C GLY A 903 11.31 -22.65 -18.76
N GLY A 904 11.43 -21.53 -19.44
CA GLY A 904 12.40 -20.52 -19.02
C GLY A 904 13.88 -20.94 -19.16
N HIS A 905 14.82 -19.98 -19.19
CA HIS A 905 16.25 -20.16 -18.90
C HIS A 905 16.79 -18.82 -18.37
N GLU A 906 17.93 -18.74 -17.67
CA GLU A 906 18.00 -17.99 -16.39
C GLU A 906 19.00 -16.84 -16.17
N CYS A 907 18.61 -15.72 -15.55
CA CYS A 907 18.55 -14.37 -16.19
C CYS A 907 19.14 -13.12 -15.40
N TYR A 908 19.02 -11.85 -15.87
CA TYR A 908 19.65 -10.54 -15.40
C TYR A 908 21.10 -10.47 -15.02
N HIS A 909 21.46 -11.39 -14.18
CA HIS A 909 22.71 -12.06 -14.38
C HIS A 909 22.96 -12.45 -15.87
N PRO A 910 24.26 -12.63 -16.26
CA PRO A 910 24.81 -12.86 -17.62
C PRO A 910 24.19 -13.87 -18.64
N ASN A 911 24.44 -13.56 -19.92
CA ASN A 911 24.16 -14.26 -21.21
C ASN A 911 22.68 -14.55 -21.60
N MET A 912 21.95 -13.49 -22.04
CA MET A 912 20.51 -13.19 -21.93
C MET A 912 19.85 -12.38 -23.13
N PRO A 913 18.61 -12.62 -23.67
CA PRO A 913 17.74 -11.94 -24.72
C PRO A 913 17.19 -10.49 -24.67
N GLU A 914 16.99 -9.85 -25.83
CA GLU A 914 16.63 -8.41 -25.91
C GLU A 914 15.28 -8.12 -26.53
N GLU A 915 14.60 -9.04 -27.24
CA GLU A 915 13.26 -8.85 -27.87
C GLU A 915 12.18 -8.84 -26.83
N TRP A 916 12.59 -8.42 -25.65
CA TRP A 916 12.76 -9.13 -24.40
C TRP A 916 13.46 -8.09 -23.49
N ASN A 917 12.73 -7.16 -22.85
CA ASN A 917 12.82 -5.71 -23.03
C ASN A 917 12.00 -5.07 -24.16
N GLN A 918 11.38 -5.80 -25.08
CA GLN A 918 10.26 -5.21 -25.84
C GLN A 918 9.03 -5.02 -24.97
N CYS A 919 9.12 -5.20 -23.67
CA CYS A 919 8.07 -5.00 -22.69
C CYS A 919 8.86 -4.60 -21.42
N LYS A 920 8.63 -3.42 -20.79
CA LYS A 920 9.25 -3.06 -19.48
C LYS A 920 8.40 -2.32 -18.39
N SER A 921 7.05 -2.29 -18.41
CA SER A 921 6.20 -1.92 -17.25
C SER A 921 4.64 -2.27 -17.17
N ILE A 922 4.22 -3.31 -16.41
CA ILE A 922 3.22 -3.23 -15.30
C ILE A 922 1.65 -3.08 -15.67
N MET A 923 0.69 -3.90 -15.12
CA MET A 923 -0.83 -4.10 -15.37
C MET A 923 -2.05 -3.82 -14.38
N THR A 924 -2.29 -4.49 -13.24
CA THR A 924 -3.24 -4.08 -12.15
C THR A 924 -2.83 -4.49 -10.70
N ALA A 925 -3.05 -5.69 -10.10
CA ALA A 925 -2.72 -5.95 -8.66
C ALA A 925 -2.95 -7.36 -8.00
N TRP A 926 -2.00 -8.04 -7.29
CA TRP A 926 -2.22 -9.33 -6.50
C TRP A 926 -1.28 -9.51 -5.25
N ALA A 927 -1.36 -10.33 -4.14
CA ALA A 927 -0.40 -10.16 -2.95
C ALA A 927 -0.26 -11.08 -1.66
N ILE A 928 0.83 -10.94 -0.82
CA ILE A 928 0.93 -11.47 0.58
C ILE A 928 -0.08 -10.75 1.39
N GLY A 929 -1.05 -11.50 1.85
CA GLY A 929 -2.07 -10.82 2.55
C GLY A 929 -2.91 -9.88 1.70
N GLY A 930 -3.14 -10.23 0.43
CA GLY A 930 -4.22 -9.68 -0.39
C GLY A 930 -5.11 -10.78 -0.94
N LYS A 931 -6.29 -10.46 -1.47
CA LYS A 931 -7.24 -11.43 -2.06
C LYS A 931 -7.85 -11.03 -3.40
N GLY A 932 -9.16 -11.17 -3.58
CA GLY A 932 -9.84 -10.94 -4.82
C GLY A 932 -10.99 -9.95 -4.82
N PHE A 933 -11.03 -9.04 -5.81
CA PHE A 933 -11.89 -7.86 -5.79
C PHE A 933 -13.38 -8.11 -5.89
N THR A 934 -14.14 -7.02 -6.00
CA THR A 934 -14.94 -6.90 -7.22
C THR A 934 -14.85 -5.48 -7.77
N TYR A 935 -14.74 -5.31 -9.10
CA TYR A 935 -14.53 -4.03 -9.76
C TYR A 935 -15.87 -3.28 -10.00
N PRO A 936 -16.00 -2.03 -9.54
CA PRO A 936 -17.14 -1.12 -9.66
C PRO A 936 -17.98 -1.29 -10.90
N ASP A 937 -19.30 -1.33 -10.71
CA ASP A 937 -20.27 -1.54 -11.76
C ASP A 937 -19.96 -0.86 -13.09
N HIS A 938 -20.26 0.43 -13.29
CA HIS A 938 -20.25 0.96 -14.66
C HIS A 938 -18.88 1.34 -15.28
N VAL A 939 -17.85 0.45 -15.25
CA VAL A 939 -16.42 0.78 -15.58
C VAL A 939 -15.51 -0.35 -16.16
N GLY A 940 -14.27 -0.04 -16.62
CA GLY A 940 -13.48 -0.78 -17.62
C GLY A 940 -11.96 -1.23 -17.49
N PHE A 941 -11.31 -1.52 -18.65
CA PHE A 941 -9.94 -1.95 -19.13
C PHE A 941 -9.88 -2.93 -20.37
N SER A 942 -9.54 -2.58 -21.64
CA SER A 942 -9.53 -3.50 -22.81
C SER A 942 -8.42 -4.53 -23.06
N LEU A 943 -8.42 -5.05 -24.30
CA LEU A 943 -8.03 -6.35 -24.84
C LEU A 943 -7.97 -6.19 -26.35
N GLY A 944 -7.60 -7.30 -26.94
CA GLY A 944 -7.68 -7.73 -28.30
C GLY A 944 -8.15 -6.77 -29.34
N THR A 945 -7.21 -6.08 -29.96
CA THR A 945 -7.35 -5.67 -31.34
C THR A 945 -6.03 -5.75 -32.08
N ASP A 946 -6.03 -5.27 -33.33
CA ASP A 946 -4.86 -4.80 -34.09
C ASP A 946 -3.87 -3.95 -33.27
N ASP A 947 -4.33 -3.31 -32.19
CA ASP A 947 -3.59 -2.62 -31.13
C ASP A 947 -3.80 -3.23 -29.74
N ASP A 948 -3.67 -4.54 -29.60
CA ASP A 948 -3.64 -5.16 -28.29
C ASP A 948 -2.68 -6.32 -28.25
N PRO A 949 -2.36 -6.76 -27.04
CA PRO A 949 -1.94 -8.10 -26.81
C PRO A 949 -2.57 -9.22 -27.59
N ASP A 950 -1.88 -10.33 -27.43
CA ASP A 950 -2.54 -11.60 -27.28
C ASP A 950 -1.90 -12.35 -26.11
N TYR A 951 -0.85 -11.91 -25.40
CA TYR A 951 -0.39 -12.70 -24.23
C TYR A 951 0.43 -12.10 -23.04
N VAL A 952 0.64 -12.91 -21.95
CA VAL A 952 1.57 -12.62 -20.83
C VAL A 952 2.86 -13.45 -20.77
N MET A 953 3.78 -12.91 -19.94
CA MET A 953 4.75 -13.51 -19.00
C MET A 953 4.14 -13.34 -17.57
N MET A 954 4.30 -14.21 -16.55
CA MET A 954 3.66 -14.02 -15.21
C MET A 954 4.50 -13.27 -14.17
N GLU A 955 5.17 -13.96 -13.21
CA GLU A 955 6.28 -13.48 -12.34
C GLU A 955 6.59 -14.12 -10.93
N MET A 956 6.01 -15.21 -10.44
CA MET A 956 6.68 -16.12 -9.46
C MET A 956 7.37 -15.82 -8.05
N HIS A 957 7.29 -14.65 -7.36
CA HIS A 957 8.05 -14.21 -6.12
C HIS A 957 8.16 -15.06 -4.80
N TYR A 958 9.32 -15.66 -4.47
CA TYR A 958 9.56 -16.69 -3.42
C TYR A 958 10.43 -16.35 -2.14
N ASP A 959 10.05 -15.43 -1.23
CA ASP A 959 10.77 -15.04 0.03
C ASP A 959 10.92 -16.07 1.18
N ASN A 960 11.92 -15.80 2.02
CA ASN A 960 11.91 -15.79 3.49
C ASN A 960 13.28 -16.26 4.01
N PRO A 961 14.19 -15.33 4.41
CA PRO A 961 15.64 -15.45 4.21
C PRO A 961 16.32 -16.61 4.96
N LYS A 962 16.23 -17.80 4.35
CA LYS A 962 16.65 -19.10 4.89
C LYS A 962 17.40 -19.96 3.87
N ARG A 963 17.41 -19.57 2.59
CA ARG A 963 18.12 -20.25 1.50
C ARG A 963 17.77 -21.75 1.32
N ILE A 964 16.50 -22.13 1.56
CA ILE A 964 15.95 -23.49 1.36
C ILE A 964 15.94 -23.89 -0.12
N SER A 965 16.69 -24.94 -0.49
CA SER A 965 16.59 -25.57 -1.81
C SER A 965 15.59 -26.73 -1.81
N GLY A 966 14.63 -26.80 -2.75
CA GLY A 966 14.03 -28.08 -3.16
C GLY A 966 12.52 -28.14 -3.45
N GLU A 967 11.73 -27.18 -3.00
CA GLU A 967 10.26 -27.29 -2.88
C GLU A 967 9.51 -27.04 -4.20
N ARG A 968 8.25 -27.51 -4.36
CA ARG A 968 7.54 -27.60 -5.66
C ARG A 968 5.99 -27.58 -5.62
N ASP A 969 5.37 -26.80 -6.48
CA ASP A 969 4.20 -27.02 -7.37
C ASP A 969 4.15 -25.96 -8.50
N SER A 970 3.20 -24.99 -8.45
CA SER A 970 2.54 -24.42 -9.66
C SER A 970 1.69 -23.15 -9.46
N SER A 971 1.23 -22.49 -10.54
CA SER A 971 0.30 -21.32 -10.49
C SER A 971 -0.69 -21.13 -11.67
N GLY A 972 -1.70 -20.21 -11.59
CA GLY A 972 -3.02 -20.27 -12.29
C GLY A 972 -4.45 -19.87 -11.73
N LEU A 973 -4.82 -19.59 -10.45
CA LEU A 973 -5.85 -18.61 -9.91
C LEU A 973 -7.33 -19.00 -9.95
N ARG A 974 -8.16 -17.97 -9.78
CA ARG A 974 -9.45 -17.76 -10.44
C ARG A 974 -9.82 -16.27 -10.44
N PHE A 975 -10.91 -15.96 -11.14
CA PHE A 975 -10.95 -14.81 -12.01
C PHE A 975 -12.28 -14.80 -12.82
N TYR A 976 -12.90 -13.66 -13.17
CA TYR A 976 -14.30 -13.65 -13.65
C TYR A 976 -14.61 -12.75 -14.89
N TYR A 977 -14.99 -13.32 -16.04
CA TYR A 977 -15.03 -12.63 -17.34
C TYR A 977 -16.39 -12.56 -18.08
N THR A 978 -16.87 -11.38 -18.51
CA THR A 978 -18.32 -11.05 -18.65
C THR A 978 -18.85 -10.37 -19.93
N PRO A 979 -20.07 -10.76 -20.39
CA PRO A 979 -21.06 -10.14 -21.31
C PRO A 979 -21.83 -8.78 -21.21
N ASN A 980 -21.67 -7.76 -20.34
CA ASN A 980 -22.24 -6.38 -20.63
C ASN A 980 -21.22 -5.23 -20.65
N VAL A 981 -21.31 -4.22 -21.57
CA VAL A 981 -20.50 -2.99 -21.46
C VAL A 981 -21.10 -2.02 -20.44
N ARG A 982 -20.64 -2.17 -19.21
CA ARG A 982 -20.63 -1.15 -18.18
C ARG A 982 -19.82 0.09 -18.67
N GLN A 983 -20.06 1.30 -18.16
CA GLN A 983 -20.01 2.58 -18.91
C GLN A 983 -18.63 3.24 -19.19
N TYR A 984 -17.71 3.44 -18.21
CA TYR A 984 -16.35 3.99 -18.44
C TYR A 984 -15.33 2.89 -18.75
N ASP A 985 -14.13 3.33 -19.11
CA ASP A 985 -13.06 2.52 -19.68
C ASP A 985 -11.71 2.83 -19.01
N ALA A 986 -10.77 1.87 -18.87
CA ALA A 986 -9.94 1.94 -17.66
C ALA A 986 -8.54 1.28 -17.59
N GLY A 987 -7.66 1.72 -16.67
CA GLY A 987 -6.32 1.18 -16.40
C GLY A 987 -5.62 1.72 -15.16
N VAL A 988 -4.29 1.61 -15.07
CA VAL A 988 -3.55 1.56 -13.80
C VAL A 988 -2.15 2.19 -13.87
N LEU A 989 -1.63 2.58 -12.70
CA LEU A 989 -0.79 3.75 -12.40
C LEU A 989 -0.05 3.58 -11.02
N ASP A 990 1.08 4.20 -10.51
CA ASP A 990 2.07 3.58 -9.51
C ASP A 990 3.46 4.31 -8.99
N ILE A 991 3.89 5.62 -8.66
CA ILE A 991 5.31 6.30 -8.29
C ILE A 991 6.46 5.99 -7.13
N GLY A 992 7.68 6.62 -7.07
CA GLY A 992 8.72 6.72 -5.95
C GLY A 992 10.10 5.93 -5.84
N VAL A 993 10.78 5.76 -4.66
CA VAL A 993 11.90 4.77 -4.37
C VAL A 993 13.34 4.70 -4.94
N THR A 994 14.35 5.41 -4.39
CA THR A 994 15.73 5.04 -4.02
C THR A 994 16.40 3.72 -4.40
N SER A 995 15.66 2.64 -4.60
CA SER A 995 16.19 1.29 -4.70
C SER A 995 17.17 1.11 -5.86
N THR A 996 17.33 2.10 -6.75
CA THR A 996 18.61 2.34 -7.42
C THR A 996 19.68 2.93 -6.49
N GLN A 997 20.68 2.10 -6.18
CA GLN A 997 22.08 2.30 -5.78
C GLN A 997 22.52 3.37 -4.72
N SER A 998 21.84 4.50 -4.40
CA SER A 998 22.15 5.32 -3.17
C SER A 998 21.25 6.50 -2.77
N HIS A 999 20.93 6.77 -1.50
CA HIS A 999 21.16 6.03 -0.24
C HIS A 999 22.55 6.05 0.40
N VAL A 1000 23.21 7.22 0.38
CA VAL A 1000 24.13 7.58 1.49
C VAL A 1000 23.37 7.41 2.82
N ILE A 1001 23.99 7.02 3.96
CA ILE A 1001 23.26 6.96 5.26
C ILE A 1001 24.17 6.81 6.53
N PRO A 1002 23.72 7.14 7.77
CA PRO A 1002 24.41 6.90 9.06
C PRO A 1002 23.74 5.93 10.09
N PRO A 1003 24.36 4.83 10.60
CA PRO A 1003 23.75 3.83 11.51
C PRO A 1003 22.97 4.32 12.73
N GLY A 1004 21.69 3.89 12.81
CA GLY A 1004 20.73 4.05 13.91
C GLY A 1004 20.38 5.50 14.29
N ALA A 1005 19.12 5.93 14.14
CA ALA A 1005 18.70 7.33 14.33
C ALA A 1005 17.25 7.58 14.82
N GLU A 1006 16.44 6.55 15.06
CA GLU A 1006 15.05 6.64 15.59
C GLU A 1006 13.95 7.31 14.71
N SER A 1007 14.16 7.75 13.44
CA SER A 1007 13.13 8.03 12.40
C SER A 1007 13.74 8.49 11.05
N PHE A 1008 12.90 8.84 10.05
CA PHE A 1008 13.28 9.69 8.90
C PHE A 1008 12.13 10.32 8.07
N ASP A 1009 11.86 11.61 8.27
CA ASP A 1009 10.52 12.21 8.19
C ASP A 1009 10.13 12.81 6.80
N THR A 1010 10.57 12.23 5.67
CA THR A 1010 10.84 12.98 4.42
C THR A 1010 10.06 12.88 3.08
N THR A 1011 10.59 12.39 1.92
CA THR A 1011 10.28 13.12 0.64
C THR A 1011 10.26 12.49 -0.77
N GLY A 1012 9.55 13.20 -1.67
CA GLY A 1012 8.97 12.86 -3.00
C GLY A 1012 8.35 14.06 -3.80
N PHE A 1013 8.35 14.05 -5.11
CA PHE A 1013 7.40 14.86 -5.90
C PHE A 1013 6.71 13.90 -6.92
N CYS A 1014 6.27 14.21 -8.16
CA CYS A 1014 6.37 13.23 -9.30
C CYS A 1014 5.90 13.68 -10.72
N PHE A 1015 6.77 13.52 -11.74
CA PHE A 1015 6.59 13.31 -13.21
C PHE A 1015 5.26 13.37 -13.99
N GLY A 1016 5.30 13.93 -15.19
CA GLY A 1016 4.57 13.41 -16.35
C GLY A 1016 3.31 14.22 -16.68
N LEU A 1017 2.36 14.28 -15.75
CA LEU A 1017 0.91 14.45 -15.91
C LEU A 1017 0.31 15.47 -16.88
N ASP A 1018 1.04 16.41 -17.47
CA ASP A 1018 0.48 17.53 -18.23
C ASP A 1018 0.21 17.36 -19.75
N PRO A 1019 0.99 16.67 -20.61
CA PRO A 1019 1.13 17.11 -22.02
C PRO A 1019 0.01 16.94 -23.05
N TYR A 1020 0.11 15.94 -23.89
CA TYR A 1020 -0.58 14.75 -23.47
C TYR A 1020 -1.95 14.99 -22.81
N LEU A 1021 -2.04 15.43 -21.56
CA LEU A 1021 -3.29 15.66 -20.82
C LEU A 1021 -4.23 16.68 -21.53
N GLN A 1022 -3.71 17.33 -22.56
CA GLN A 1022 -4.38 18.20 -23.48
C GLN A 1022 -4.90 17.47 -24.74
N GLU A 1023 -4.40 16.30 -25.15
CA GLU A 1023 -4.82 15.68 -26.42
C GLU A 1023 -6.29 15.37 -26.35
N LEU A 1024 -6.64 14.59 -25.30
CA LEU A 1024 -8.93 13.69 -23.88
C LEU A 1024 -10.12 14.63 -23.27
N GLY A 1025 -10.00 15.39 -22.16
CA GLY A 1025 -10.35 16.82 -22.22
C GLY A 1025 -11.36 17.35 -21.21
N GLN A 1026 -11.81 16.55 -20.24
CA GLN A 1026 -13.13 16.73 -19.60
C GLN A 1026 -13.16 16.87 -18.05
N PRO A 1027 -14.34 17.08 -17.40
CA PRO A 1027 -14.47 17.14 -15.93
C PRO A 1027 -14.17 15.81 -15.22
N ILE A 1028 -14.30 15.78 -13.88
CA ILE A 1028 -13.85 14.68 -13.00
C ILE A 1028 -14.89 14.36 -11.90
N HIS A 1029 -15.35 13.09 -11.84
CA HIS A 1029 -16.27 12.49 -10.83
C HIS A 1029 -15.93 10.99 -10.72
N VAL A 1030 -15.44 10.45 -9.57
CA VAL A 1030 -14.21 9.61 -9.65
C VAL A 1030 -13.90 8.74 -8.34
N PHE A 1031 -13.33 7.50 -8.36
CA PHE A 1031 -13.23 6.55 -7.17
C PHE A 1031 -12.33 5.26 -7.26
N ALA A 1032 -11.56 4.84 -6.18
CA ALA A 1032 -10.08 4.44 -6.14
C ALA A 1032 -9.47 2.94 -5.88
N SER A 1033 -8.55 2.42 -4.91
CA SER A 1033 -7.34 2.86 -4.01
C SER A 1033 -6.42 1.95 -2.95
N MET A 1034 -5.01 1.91 -2.88
CA MET A 1034 -3.99 1.24 -1.86
C MET A 1034 -2.38 1.64 -1.82
N PRO A 1035 -1.48 1.46 -0.77
CA PRO A 1035 0.09 1.69 -0.69
C PRO A 1035 1.28 0.75 -0.05
N HIS A 1036 2.65 0.98 -0.20
CA HIS A 1036 4.00 0.16 0.03
C HIS A 1036 5.49 0.56 0.92
N SER A 1037 5.63 -0.80 1.48
CA SER A 1037 6.63 -1.62 2.38
C SER A 1037 6.93 -3.11 2.43
N HIS A 1038 8.22 -3.49 2.23
CA HIS A 1038 8.86 -4.69 2.83
C HIS A 1038 9.60 -4.34 4.14
N LEU A 1039 10.58 -5.12 4.58
CA LEU A 1039 10.96 -5.36 5.99
C LEU A 1039 11.40 -4.19 6.86
N ALA A 1040 11.49 -2.98 6.36
CA ALA A 1040 12.02 -1.89 7.16
C ALA A 1040 11.49 -0.48 6.86
N GLY A 1041 10.27 -0.24 6.41
CA GLY A 1041 9.59 1.08 6.52
C GLY A 1041 9.52 1.85 7.88
N THR A 1042 9.00 3.10 7.96
CA THR A 1042 7.86 3.55 8.83
C THR A 1042 6.77 4.52 8.24
N ALA A 1043 6.86 5.57 7.39
CA ALA A 1043 5.67 6.39 6.99
C ALA A 1043 5.80 7.48 5.86
N VAL A 1044 4.77 8.32 5.52
CA VAL A 1044 4.40 8.84 4.16
C VAL A 1044 3.29 9.99 3.96
N ARG A 1045 3.13 11.20 4.60
CA ARG A 1045 1.78 11.97 4.61
C ARG A 1045 1.38 12.97 3.49
N THR A 1046 0.59 12.61 2.45
CA THR A 1046 0.37 13.41 1.17
C THR A 1046 -0.97 13.96 0.66
N LYS A 1047 -1.87 14.30 1.53
CA LYS A 1047 -3.10 15.04 1.31
C LYS A 1047 -3.74 15.15 -0.14
N LEU A 1048 -4.05 16.36 -0.67
CA LEU A 1048 -4.50 16.81 -2.04
C LEU A 1048 -4.37 18.35 -2.06
N VAL A 1049 -4.31 19.16 -3.15
CA VAL A 1049 -3.94 20.63 -3.13
C VAL A 1049 -4.92 21.55 -3.92
N ARG A 1050 -4.87 22.89 -3.77
CA ARG A 1050 -5.24 23.89 -4.79
C ARG A 1050 -4.29 25.09 -4.77
N ASN A 1051 -3.43 25.21 -5.78
CA ASN A 1051 -2.53 26.36 -5.98
C ASN A 1051 -1.76 26.84 -4.73
N GLY A 1052 -1.08 25.90 -4.06
CA GLY A 1052 -0.11 26.11 -2.98
C GLY A 1052 -0.46 25.46 -1.64
N VAL A 1053 -1.59 24.75 -1.57
CA VAL A 1053 -2.48 24.61 -0.39
C VAL A 1053 -3.35 23.33 -0.31
N MET A 1054 -3.23 22.47 0.71
CA MET A 1054 -3.93 21.17 0.85
C MET A 1054 -5.48 21.11 0.55
N GLN A 1055 -6.11 19.94 0.24
CA GLN A 1055 -7.55 19.67 0.02
C GLN A 1055 -8.08 18.40 0.70
N SER A 1056 -7.46 17.24 0.53
CA SER A 1056 -8.05 15.95 0.88
C SER A 1056 -7.01 14.96 1.30
N TYR A 1057 -7.36 13.69 1.31
CA TYR A 1057 -6.40 12.63 1.30
C TYR A 1057 -6.22 12.21 -0.16
N VAL A 1058 -5.18 11.44 -0.47
CA VAL A 1058 -5.45 10.11 -1.00
C VAL A 1058 -4.86 8.98 -0.11
N GLY A 1059 -4.70 9.16 1.22
CA GLY A 1059 -3.88 8.37 2.20
C GLY A 1059 -3.68 8.91 3.69
N ARG A 1060 -2.76 8.37 4.56
CA ARG A 1060 -2.07 8.78 5.87
C ARG A 1060 -1.36 7.58 6.68
N ASP A 1061 -0.77 7.71 7.91
CA ASP A 1061 -0.30 6.72 8.96
C ASP A 1061 0.58 7.42 10.07
N GLU A 1062 1.44 6.71 10.84
CA GLU A 1062 2.88 7.02 11.05
C GLU A 1062 3.87 5.80 10.90
N THR A 1063 3.49 4.54 10.53
CA THR A 1063 4.32 3.32 10.88
C THR A 1063 4.15 1.92 10.12
N TYR A 1064 4.86 1.63 8.99
CA TYR A 1064 5.07 0.38 8.11
C TYR A 1064 5.15 -1.09 8.64
N ASP A 1065 5.11 -2.16 7.80
CA ASP A 1065 5.93 -3.43 7.89
C ASP A 1065 5.35 -4.70 7.28
N PHE A 1066 5.67 -4.82 5.99
CA PHE A 1066 5.95 -6.00 5.18
C PHE A 1066 4.99 -7.16 5.09
N ASP A 1067 4.53 -7.70 6.19
CA ASP A 1067 3.87 -8.97 6.08
C ASP A 1067 2.45 -8.81 5.48
N LEU A 1068 1.92 -7.70 4.90
CA LEU A 1068 0.43 -7.63 4.79
C LEU A 1068 -0.42 -6.62 3.91
N GLN A 1069 -1.10 -7.09 2.84
CA GLN A 1069 -1.18 -6.26 1.62
C GLN A 1069 -2.35 -6.42 0.56
N GLU A 1070 -3.20 -5.40 0.22
CA GLU A 1070 -4.26 -5.50 -0.86
C GLU A 1070 -4.97 -4.28 -1.59
N ILE A 1071 -5.76 -4.42 -2.66
CA ILE A 1071 -6.68 -3.36 -3.28
C ILE A 1071 -8.07 -3.03 -2.64
N ARG A 1072 -8.56 -1.77 -2.86
CA ARG A 1072 -9.80 -1.07 -2.43
C ARG A 1072 -10.31 0.08 -3.36
N LEU A 1073 -10.88 1.25 -2.92
CA LEU A 1073 -11.77 2.16 -3.74
C LEU A 1073 -12.23 3.66 -3.39
N LEU A 1074 -11.52 4.56 -2.71
CA LEU A 1074 -11.68 6.08 -2.53
C LEU A 1074 -13.01 6.91 -2.71
N ASP A 1075 -13.36 7.86 -1.79
CA ASP A 1075 -14.67 8.61 -1.68
C ASP A 1075 -14.82 10.12 -2.14
N PRO A 1076 -14.36 11.19 -1.45
CA PRO A 1076 -15.08 12.50 -1.29
C PRO A 1076 -15.02 13.61 -2.40
N GLU A 1077 -15.75 14.74 -2.28
CA GLU A 1077 -15.79 15.87 -3.26
C GLU A 1077 -14.70 16.97 -3.06
N VAL A 1078 -13.62 17.02 -3.87
CA VAL A 1078 -12.40 17.85 -3.66
C VAL A 1078 -11.38 18.01 -4.83
N VAL A 1079 -11.37 17.12 -5.85
CA VAL A 1079 -10.28 16.65 -6.77
C VAL A 1079 -9.35 17.65 -7.49
N VAL A 1080 -9.22 17.49 -8.82
CA VAL A 1080 -8.04 17.55 -9.66
C VAL A 1080 -8.48 17.95 -11.13
N LYS A 1081 -7.65 18.69 -11.87
CA LYS A 1081 -7.77 20.17 -11.96
C LYS A 1081 -8.09 21.00 -13.30
N GLU A 1082 -7.10 21.72 -13.94
CA GLU A 1082 -6.79 23.14 -14.50
C GLU A 1082 -5.73 24.38 -13.96
N GLY A 1083 -4.59 24.62 -13.14
CA GLY A 1083 -3.22 24.14 -12.48
C GLY A 1083 -2.94 23.31 -11.12
N ASP A 1084 -1.98 22.28 -10.98
CA ASP A 1084 -1.99 21.11 -9.95
C ASP A 1084 -0.75 20.38 -9.07
N LEU A 1085 0.16 20.91 -8.19
CA LEU A 1085 1.32 20.27 -7.35
C LEU A 1085 1.27 19.59 -5.88
N LEU A 1086 0.62 18.46 -5.61
CA LEU A 1086 1.19 17.25 -4.94
C LEU A 1086 1.88 16.86 -3.49
N ILE A 1087 2.26 17.59 -2.39
CA ILE A 1087 3.23 17.15 -1.23
C ILE A 1087 3.05 15.94 -0.21
N THR A 1088 4.04 15.16 0.29
CA THR A 1088 3.92 14.07 1.37
C THR A 1088 4.59 14.33 2.74
N GLU A 1089 4.98 13.28 3.51
CA GLU A 1089 6.20 13.12 4.35
C GLU A 1089 7.01 11.86 3.91
N CYS A 1090 7.93 11.33 4.75
CA CYS A 1090 8.38 9.92 4.86
C CYS A 1090 8.51 9.59 6.36
N THR A 1091 8.87 8.35 6.78
CA THR A 1091 9.23 7.99 8.17
C THR A 1091 9.89 6.62 8.21
N TYR A 1092 10.84 6.39 9.12
CA TYR A 1092 11.64 5.16 9.04
C TYR A 1092 12.39 4.73 10.32
N LYS A 1093 11.84 3.77 11.11
CA LYS A 1093 12.27 3.45 12.51
C LYS A 1093 12.76 1.99 12.79
N THR A 1094 14.06 1.77 13.08
CA THR A 1094 14.76 0.46 13.30
C THR A 1094 15.02 0.14 14.77
N THR A 1095 15.99 -0.74 15.07
CA THR A 1095 17.21 -0.28 15.79
C THR A 1095 18.44 -1.16 15.46
N ASP A 1096 18.46 -1.82 14.31
CA ASP A 1096 19.19 -3.08 14.08
C ASP A 1096 20.21 -3.12 12.92
N ARG A 1097 20.33 -2.11 12.03
CA ARG A 1097 21.41 -2.07 11.01
C ARG A 1097 22.71 -1.51 11.56
N THR A 1098 23.84 -2.10 11.14
CA THR A 1098 25.18 -1.56 11.38
C THR A 1098 25.88 -1.01 10.14
N GLN A 1099 25.42 -1.38 8.93
CA GLN A 1099 25.77 -0.69 7.68
C GLN A 1099 24.74 -0.89 6.53
N VAL A 1100 24.64 0.09 5.60
CA VAL A 1100 23.60 0.40 4.58
C VAL A 1100 22.60 -0.66 4.19
N THR A 1101 21.42 -0.13 3.91
CA THR A 1101 20.59 -0.60 2.82
C THR A 1101 20.39 0.50 1.82
N VAL A 1102 20.49 0.14 0.55
CA VAL A 1102 19.66 0.79 -0.45
C VAL A 1102 18.42 -0.07 -0.57
N GLY A 1103 18.17 -0.74 -1.67
CA GLY A 1103 17.03 -1.61 -1.85
C GLY A 1103 17.33 -2.56 -2.98
N GLY A 1104 16.72 -2.27 -4.11
CA GLY A 1104 16.77 -3.17 -5.23
C GLY A 1104 16.19 -4.51 -4.82
N LEU A 1105 16.98 -5.56 -5.06
CA LEU A 1105 16.47 -6.82 -5.55
C LEU A 1105 17.20 -8.05 -4.94
N GLY A 1106 16.90 -8.55 -3.73
CA GLY A 1106 15.82 -8.18 -2.81
C GLY A 1106 15.88 -8.89 -1.43
N SER A 1107 14.91 -8.64 -0.54
CA SER A 1107 14.76 -9.13 0.86
C SER A 1107 15.78 -8.67 1.89
N ARG A 1108 15.27 -7.99 2.94
CA ARG A 1108 16.00 -7.01 3.78
C ARG A 1108 16.87 -6.06 2.95
N GLU A 1109 16.25 -5.49 1.90
CA GLU A 1109 16.79 -4.32 1.23
C GLU A 1109 15.70 -3.20 1.10
N GLU A 1110 15.83 -1.96 1.58
CA GLU A 1110 14.71 -1.06 1.99
C GLU A 1110 14.08 -0.16 0.86
N MET A 1111 13.16 0.82 1.13
CA MET A 1111 12.49 1.66 0.06
C MET A 1111 11.94 3.12 0.33
N CYS A 1112 10.84 3.72 -0.28
CA CYS A 1112 9.95 4.89 0.15
C CYS A 1112 9.05 5.64 -0.91
N ILE A 1113 7.67 5.47 -0.95
CA ILE A 1113 6.67 6.00 -1.97
C ILE A 1113 5.13 6.28 -1.52
N ASN A 1114 4.20 6.99 -2.25
CA ASN A 1114 2.78 7.44 -1.86
C ASN A 1114 1.59 7.67 -2.95
N PHE A 1115 0.26 7.45 -2.73
CA PHE A 1115 -0.63 6.86 -3.79
C PHE A 1115 -1.99 7.51 -4.24
N ILE A 1116 -2.36 7.56 -5.57
CA ILE A 1116 -3.65 7.94 -6.29
C ILE A 1116 -3.67 7.63 -7.81
N GLN A 1117 -4.83 7.45 -8.47
CA GLN A 1117 -5.14 7.11 -9.89
C GLN A 1117 -5.93 8.19 -10.64
N TYR A 1118 -6.21 7.90 -11.90
CA TYR A 1118 -6.85 8.70 -12.92
C TYR A 1118 -8.29 8.30 -13.27
N TYR A 1119 -8.92 8.97 -14.24
CA TYR A 1119 -9.79 8.28 -15.22
C TYR A 1119 -9.55 8.85 -16.64
N PRO A 1120 -9.97 8.25 -17.77
CA PRO A 1120 -10.21 6.85 -18.15
C PRO A 1120 -9.41 6.35 -19.41
N ARG A 1121 -8.93 5.08 -19.47
CA ARG A 1121 -7.58 4.63 -20.00
C ARG A 1121 -6.99 5.19 -21.32
N ILE A 1122 -5.64 5.19 -21.39
CA ILE A 1122 -4.74 6.31 -21.53
C ILE A 1122 -3.24 5.87 -22.01
N PRO A 1123 -2.31 6.53 -22.87
CA PRO A 1123 -0.74 6.86 -22.90
C PRO A 1123 0.35 7.82 -22.07
N LEU A 1124 0.22 8.66 -20.96
CA LEU A 1124 1.10 8.92 -19.73
C LEU A 1124 0.76 8.38 -18.27
N SER A 1125 1.55 7.47 -17.68
CA SER A 1125 1.64 6.76 -16.39
C SER A 1125 3.07 6.84 -15.85
N ILE A 1126 3.92 5.77 -15.84
CA ILE A 1126 5.20 5.63 -15.09
C ILE A 1126 5.84 6.99 -14.81
N CYS A 1127 6.29 7.07 -13.57
CA CYS A 1127 6.89 8.07 -12.74
C CYS A 1127 7.88 7.47 -11.72
N TYR A 1128 8.51 6.35 -12.11
CA TYR A 1128 9.87 5.91 -11.78
C TYR A 1128 10.67 7.25 -11.46
N SER A 1129 11.47 7.52 -10.40
CA SER A 1129 11.75 8.95 -9.96
C SER A 1129 13.15 9.52 -9.44
N GLN A 1130 13.93 10.33 -10.21
CA GLN A 1130 15.42 10.56 -10.11
C GLN A 1130 16.10 11.66 -9.19
N LEU A 1131 16.64 11.34 -7.99
CA LEU A 1131 17.39 12.30 -7.09
C LEU A 1131 18.81 12.54 -7.43
N GLU A 1132 19.11 13.78 -7.77
CA GLU A 1132 20.50 14.13 -7.77
C GLU A 1132 21.27 13.89 -6.49
N ILE A 1133 22.21 12.98 -6.65
CA ILE A 1133 23.34 12.80 -5.77
C ILE A 1133 24.55 13.54 -6.28
N ASN A 1134 24.51 14.29 -7.42
CA ASN A 1134 25.34 15.48 -7.76
C ASN A 1134 25.44 16.54 -6.61
N GLN A 1135 25.00 16.16 -5.42
CA GLN A 1135 23.81 16.62 -4.76
C GLN A 1135 23.43 15.74 -3.50
N GLN A 1136 24.13 14.67 -3.06
CA GLN A 1136 24.09 14.19 -1.63
C GLN A 1136 25.46 14.41 -0.97
N ALA A 1137 25.76 15.60 -0.43
CA ALA A 1137 27.17 16.03 -0.23
C ALA A 1137 27.64 17.40 0.41
N THR A 1138 27.78 18.56 1.08
CA THR A 1138 28.62 19.69 0.60
C THR A 1138 29.83 20.07 1.47
N PHE A 1139 30.34 19.20 2.34
CA PHE A 1139 31.38 19.54 3.34
C PHE A 1139 32.79 20.03 2.79
N PHE A 1140 33.78 19.20 2.29
CA PHE A 1140 35.15 19.54 1.70
C PHE A 1140 36.12 18.48 0.93
N GLY A 1141 35.78 17.78 -0.21
CA GLY A 1141 36.19 16.34 -0.59
C GLY A 1141 35.24 15.16 -1.27
N ILE A 1142 34.03 14.40 -0.98
CA ILE A 1142 32.40 14.49 -0.76
C ILE A 1142 31.16 15.75 -1.10
N TYR A 1143 30.86 16.79 -2.08
CA TYR A 1143 31.10 17.59 -3.51
C TYR A 1143 31.93 17.31 -4.96
N TYR A 1144 31.64 16.44 -6.03
CA TYR A 1144 32.59 15.60 -6.94
C TYR A 1144 32.43 13.99 -7.23
N ALA A 1145 31.93 13.26 -8.30
CA ALA A 1145 32.16 11.72 -8.56
C ALA A 1145 31.77 10.98 -9.92
N GLY A 1146 31.59 9.60 -9.98
CA GLY A 1146 31.42 8.66 -11.16
C GLY A 1146 30.47 7.43 -11.14
N TRP A 1147 29.86 7.04 -12.29
CA TRP A 1147 28.45 6.55 -12.47
C TRP A 1147 28.15 5.07 -12.04
N GLU A 1148 29.24 4.35 -11.67
CA GLU A 1148 30.30 1.84 -10.70
C GLU A 1148 30.38 1.33 -9.16
N TYR A 1149 29.49 0.41 -8.75
CA TYR A 1149 29.74 -0.89 -8.08
C TYR A 1149 31.15 -1.35 -7.63
N PRO A 1150 31.76 -0.90 -6.51
CA PRO A 1150 31.58 0.35 -5.76
C PRO A 1150 32.88 1.19 -5.80
N PHE A 1151 33.00 2.52 -5.61
CA PHE A 1151 32.13 3.67 -5.91
C PHE A 1151 32.99 4.93 -6.28
N PRO A 1152 33.49 5.02 -7.52
CA PRO A 1152 34.39 6.03 -8.07
C PRO A 1152 34.14 7.51 -7.83
N ILE A 1153 35.27 8.22 -7.75
CA ILE A 1153 35.39 9.63 -7.40
C ILE A 1153 36.60 10.29 -8.15
N TYR A 1154 36.76 11.63 -8.34
CA TYR A 1154 37.78 12.24 -9.28
C TYR A 1154 38.99 13.38 -8.99
N TYR A 1155 39.39 14.55 -8.28
CA TYR A 1155 39.24 16.00 -7.61
C TYR A 1155 38.02 16.68 -6.82
N PRO A 1156 38.15 17.11 -5.53
CA PRO A 1156 39.32 17.72 -4.90
C PRO A 1156 40.41 16.72 -4.54
N ALA A 1157 41.65 17.15 -4.31
CA ALA A 1157 42.79 16.23 -4.41
C ALA A 1157 42.99 15.29 -3.19
N SER A 1158 41.94 14.97 -2.41
CA SER A 1158 42.07 14.59 -0.99
C SER A 1158 42.12 13.09 -0.69
N MET A 1159 41.02 12.42 -0.32
CA MET A 1159 41.05 10.99 0.07
C MET A 1159 41.10 10.03 -1.11
N VAL A 1160 40.80 10.55 -2.31
CA VAL A 1160 41.49 10.31 -3.59
C VAL A 1160 41.53 8.89 -4.21
N ASN A 1161 40.99 7.90 -3.52
CA ASN A 1161 41.37 6.49 -3.69
C ASN A 1161 40.56 5.67 -2.67
N GLN A 1162 40.59 6.09 -1.39
CA GLN A 1162 39.65 5.62 -0.36
C GLN A 1162 38.21 5.72 -0.88
N THR A 1163 37.35 4.72 -0.69
CA THR A 1163 36.87 4.24 0.62
C THR A 1163 36.44 5.38 1.54
N VAL A 1164 35.55 6.23 1.01
CA VAL A 1164 34.70 7.18 1.78
C VAL A 1164 34.12 6.56 3.05
N ILE A 1165 33.83 5.27 3.01
CA ILE A 1165 33.43 4.46 4.16
C ILE A 1165 34.40 4.66 5.34
N ASP A 1166 35.72 4.70 5.16
CA ASP A 1166 36.71 4.79 6.27
C ASP A 1166 36.99 6.20 6.78
N VAL A 1167 35.91 6.86 7.21
CA VAL A 1167 35.93 7.80 8.35
C VAL A 1167 34.80 7.50 9.34
N ILE A 1168 33.59 7.10 8.88
CA ILE A 1168 32.49 6.42 9.73
C ILE A 1168 33.34 5.16 10.12
N ASN A 1169 33.82 4.40 9.12
CA ASN A 1169 33.92 2.93 8.97
C ASN A 1169 33.27 2.14 10.06
N GLN A 1170 33.72 2.45 11.27
CA GLN A 1170 33.36 1.89 12.52
C GLN A 1170 33.63 2.94 13.67
N HIS A 1171 32.58 3.53 14.31
CA HIS A 1171 32.55 4.67 15.28
C HIS A 1171 31.21 4.71 16.14
N PRO A 1172 30.95 5.68 17.06
CA PRO A 1172 29.78 5.70 18.01
C PRO A 1172 28.62 6.73 17.75
N TRP A 1173 27.44 6.52 18.38
CA TRP A 1173 26.06 6.87 17.91
C TRP A 1173 25.49 8.26 18.22
N THR A 1174 24.60 8.82 17.35
CA THR A 1174 23.81 10.06 17.58
C THR A 1174 22.75 10.44 16.50
N ASN A 1175 21.49 10.62 16.94
CA ASN A 1175 20.30 10.87 16.09
C ASN A 1175 20.06 12.34 15.70
N GLU A 1176 20.32 13.31 16.61
CA GLU A 1176 20.24 14.76 16.30
C GLU A 1176 21.09 15.08 15.09
N GLU A 1177 22.26 14.47 15.16
CA GLU A 1177 23.27 14.65 14.19
C GLU A 1177 22.76 14.09 12.86
N ALA A 1178 22.03 12.97 12.82
CA ALA A 1178 21.42 12.36 11.63
C ALA A 1178 20.12 13.03 11.06
N GLU A 1179 19.41 13.88 11.82
CA GLU A 1179 18.24 14.64 11.33
C GLU A 1179 18.61 15.69 10.28
N ARG A 1180 19.90 16.04 10.20
CA ARG A 1180 20.38 17.08 9.28
C ARG A 1180 20.52 16.56 7.86
N PHE A 1181 20.49 15.24 7.68
CA PHE A 1181 20.61 14.57 6.40
C PHE A 1181 19.31 14.87 5.69
N GLU A 1182 18.23 14.28 6.18
CA GLU A 1182 16.81 14.58 5.95
C GLU A 1182 16.49 16.03 5.53
N GLN A 1183 17.05 17.00 6.25
CA GLN A 1183 16.81 18.43 5.99
C GLN A 1183 17.37 18.96 4.67
N HIS A 1184 18.12 18.15 3.97
CA HIS A 1184 19.16 18.64 3.09
C HIS A 1184 19.10 17.98 1.70
N VAL A 1185 18.35 16.88 1.54
CA VAL A 1185 17.61 16.50 0.32
C VAL A 1185 16.08 16.80 0.43
N ARG A 1186 15.56 17.38 1.52
CA ARG A 1186 14.16 17.90 1.68
C ARG A 1186 13.50 18.86 0.64
N ASN A 1187 14.21 19.49 -0.32
CA ASN A 1187 13.71 20.70 -1.05
C ASN A 1187 14.51 21.18 -2.32
N GLY A 1188 14.38 20.59 -3.52
CA GLY A 1188 14.75 21.26 -4.81
C GLY A 1188 15.83 20.66 -5.75
N GLN A 1189 16.05 21.34 -6.90
CA GLN A 1189 17.06 21.13 -8.00
C GLN A 1189 17.36 19.67 -8.44
N VAL A 1190 16.73 19.08 -9.47
CA VAL A 1190 16.75 17.59 -9.67
C VAL A 1190 16.28 17.01 -11.04
N MET A 1191 16.02 15.68 -11.20
CA MET A 1191 15.85 14.90 -12.47
C MET A 1191 14.70 13.83 -12.54
N SER A 1192 14.06 13.40 -13.65
CA SER A 1192 13.08 12.25 -13.72
C SER A 1192 12.87 11.68 -15.18
N TYR A 1193 12.48 10.40 -15.49
CA TYR A 1193 12.68 9.55 -16.76
C TYR A 1193 11.60 9.16 -17.91
N ASN A 1194 10.39 9.75 -18.19
CA ASN A 1194 9.15 9.28 -18.98
C ASN A 1194 9.26 8.09 -20.04
N PHE A 1195 8.24 7.26 -20.36
CA PHE A 1195 7.89 6.36 -21.53
C PHE A 1195 6.39 5.83 -21.58
N PRO A 1196 5.58 6.12 -22.61
CA PRO A 1196 4.11 6.17 -22.77
C PRO A 1196 3.36 4.81 -22.86
N ASP A 1197 2.30 4.69 -23.71
CA ASP A 1197 1.70 3.42 -24.14
C ASP A 1197 2.29 2.91 -25.47
N GLU A 1198 2.62 3.72 -26.49
CA GLU A 1198 3.36 3.29 -27.72
C GLU A 1198 4.89 3.55 -27.81
N ALA A 1199 5.63 2.62 -28.42
CA ALA A 1199 7.09 2.61 -28.31
C ALA A 1199 7.96 3.18 -29.46
N ASN A 1200 8.84 4.15 -29.07
CA ASN A 1200 10.27 4.37 -29.45
C ASN A 1200 10.64 5.34 -30.61
N ASP A 1201 11.15 6.55 -30.29
CA ASP A 1201 11.96 7.60 -31.01
C ASP A 1201 13.12 8.14 -30.09
N TYR A 1202 13.65 9.39 -30.20
CA TYR A 1202 14.20 10.23 -29.08
C TYR A 1202 14.01 11.77 -29.28
N GLN A 1203 13.87 12.55 -28.19
CA GLN A 1203 13.97 14.03 -28.08
C GLN A 1203 14.40 14.46 -26.65
N LEU A 1204 14.09 15.69 -26.19
CA LEU A 1204 14.29 16.32 -24.86
C LEU A 1204 13.53 17.65 -24.76
N ILE A 1205 13.05 18.01 -23.56
CA ILE A 1205 12.45 19.32 -23.25
C ILE A 1205 13.09 19.81 -21.94
N ASP A 1206 13.12 21.13 -21.73
CA ASP A 1206 13.65 21.84 -20.56
C ASP A 1206 12.55 22.42 -19.64
N GLN A 1207 12.84 22.69 -18.35
CA GLN A 1207 11.87 23.17 -17.36
C GLN A 1207 12.06 24.64 -16.89
N PRO A 1208 10.98 25.43 -16.74
CA PRO A 1208 11.01 26.75 -16.09
C PRO A 1208 11.38 26.72 -14.58
N ALA A 1209 11.75 27.90 -14.08
CA ALA A 1209 12.51 28.03 -12.83
C ALA A 1209 11.71 27.94 -11.51
N ASP A 1210 12.28 27.16 -10.59
CA ASP A 1210 12.25 27.25 -9.12
C ASP A 1210 10.91 26.96 -8.38
N PRO A 1211 10.77 25.77 -7.74
CA PRO A 1211 9.56 25.36 -7.02
C PRO A 1211 9.78 25.09 -5.52
N THR A 1212 9.27 26.00 -4.69
CA THR A 1212 9.25 25.82 -3.23
C THR A 1212 8.23 24.78 -2.80
N VAL A 1213 8.61 23.88 -1.89
CA VAL A 1213 7.70 23.00 -1.14
C VAL A 1213 7.05 23.81 -0.01
N PRO A 1214 5.71 23.91 0.09
CA PRO A 1214 5.07 24.55 1.24
C PRO A 1214 5.06 23.68 2.50
N ASP A 1215 5.12 24.32 3.66
CA ASP A 1215 4.89 23.66 4.95
C ASP A 1215 3.44 23.18 5.10
N ASP A 1216 3.30 22.06 5.81
CA ASP A 1216 2.04 21.47 6.25
C ASP A 1216 1.14 22.39 7.08
N ASN A 1217 1.70 23.45 7.65
CA ASN A 1217 1.01 24.44 8.48
C ASN A 1217 0.05 25.38 7.71
N SER A 1218 -0.29 25.09 6.45
CA SER A 1218 -0.94 26.03 5.54
C SER A 1218 -2.42 25.80 5.22
N VAL A 1219 -3.08 24.76 5.77
CA VAL A 1219 -4.54 24.56 5.65
C VAL A 1219 -5.27 24.61 6.98
N SER A 1220 -6.11 25.64 7.13
CA SER A 1220 -7.10 25.74 8.20
C SER A 1220 -8.34 24.90 7.88
N ILE A 1221 -8.58 23.84 8.64
CA ILE A 1221 -9.83 23.07 8.58
C ILE A 1221 -10.92 23.82 9.36
N PRO A 1222 -12.12 24.06 8.80
CA PRO A 1222 -13.26 24.57 9.55
C PRO A 1222 -14.02 23.42 10.24
N GLY A 1223 -13.48 22.86 11.32
CA GLY A 1223 -14.16 21.78 12.07
C GLY A 1223 -13.45 21.32 13.33
N CYS A 1224 -12.13 21.13 13.23
CA CYS A 1224 -11.14 21.11 14.30
C CYS A 1224 -9.88 21.78 13.74
#